data_AF-A0A3D4HU07-F1
#
_entry.id   AF-A0A3D4HU07-F1
#
_cell.length_a   1.000
_cell.length_b   1.000
_cell.length_c   1.000
_cell.angle_alpha   90.00
_cell.angle_beta   90.00
_cell.angle_gamma   90.00
#
_symmetry.space_group_name_H-M   'P 1'
#
loop_
_entity.id
_entity.type
_entity.pdbx_description
1 polymer ?
#
loop_
_entity_poly.entity_id
_entity_poly.type
_entity_poly.pdbx_seq_one_letter_code
_entity_poly.pdbx_strand_id
1 'polypeptide(L)'
;MNCILQNINLQSKAEKPFHTHCIGTCRKKGISLKNEEIHGVITVYLSLILLIILSLLFTVIEGARVYTARVYVERSLTTAMDSVMAEYYGPLWKEYHIFGLDASYGSDSVQASEIKAKLEDYMSYPLYQNLPGEQRKDQKGTDLLTTSINSVSLTDLTFLTDCQGELFLNEAVKYMKYREAGNAFELLLDKLSLLKSPGKLCTIYEEKLKAEEQLVEIDKGILELMELLDGMKTSKKGLKVSKDGKLKTVPYFIKKICIGELTKESAGINNDTIFLALKGNYVMPENDFQAIDNSFLRLEEVLLRVGEKETAIASVEENLSQLYQTRAQLPDEESSSEEEMDKRKELEAQILSTDVVRDALVRERNELISQKEFHTNGILSEKKEIDMLIQHLIPLIEKGQKAIDQIIIKTELAAPFLDAYETVLDREKEGLDETIWEGLKDDLQNLKRYTAKDGCGYDFAEMKRILGQDKRILWQTANLLDQAQQEFSLEEMAASKRSFQSAWDILSGYTIKGLTLDYSTLTIQQSKEKDLLEAMQSTVLGGITGLVMDRDTISEAELSERAKPSDLAAVGEEQGGFGDEFMEFIKRAVIGDQAFDLGSIFGSLADQIGEMAWIEEGINDIAMTLLFQEYMKNHFYAFPKEGENLNARKPSALLYEQEYLLAGKLADESNLSSVIARILAIRMAADLVTILTDRRICEEAKVAAATMVGFTGLPILISITQVLILILWTFAEALADTCALLKGREVPIIKKEAVMKLNDLLLLTRDNI
;
A
#
# COMPACT_ATOMS: atom_id res chain seq x y z
N MET A 1 35.34 26.09 4.51
CA MET A 1 35.62 26.27 5.95
C MET A 1 37.02 26.87 6.09
N ASN A 2 37.08 28.08 6.66
CA ASN A 2 38.21 28.86 7.23
C ASN A 2 39.63 28.62 6.69
N CYS A 3 40.21 29.57 5.95
CA CYS A 3 40.97 30.72 6.48
C CYS A 3 42.09 30.31 7.46
N ILE A 4 43.34 30.35 6.99
CA ILE A 4 44.52 30.90 7.71
C ILE A 4 45.50 31.38 6.63
N LEU A 5 45.44 32.68 6.37
CA LEU A 5 46.53 33.49 5.81
C LEU A 5 47.36 33.96 7.01
N GLN A 6 48.64 33.57 7.08
CA GLN A 6 49.57 34.18 8.03
C GLN A 6 50.28 35.36 7.37
N ASN A 7 49.78 36.54 7.72
CA ASN A 7 50.53 37.79 7.72
C ASN A 7 51.73 37.66 8.68
N ILE A 8 52.94 37.93 8.19
CA ILE A 8 53.95 38.63 9.00
C ILE A 8 54.31 39.92 8.28
N ASN A 9 53.87 40.98 8.95
CA ASN A 9 54.04 42.38 8.69
C ASN A 9 55.44 42.79 9.16
N LEU A 10 56.27 43.37 8.30
CA LEU A 10 57.38 44.22 8.75
C LEU A 10 57.21 45.60 8.11
N GLN A 11 56.59 46.48 8.89
CA GLN A 11 56.46 47.89 8.60
C GLN A 11 57.83 48.55 8.52
N SER A 12 57.96 49.39 7.49
CA SER A 12 58.88 50.50 7.42
C SER A 12 58.79 51.40 8.66
N LYS A 13 59.95 51.78 9.20
CA LYS A 13 60.08 53.09 9.87
C LYS A 13 61.40 53.72 9.46
N ALA A 14 61.27 54.70 8.57
CA ALA A 14 62.30 55.68 8.28
C ALA A 14 62.38 56.65 9.47
N GLU A 15 63.56 56.78 10.07
CA GLU A 15 63.91 57.92 10.91
C GLU A 15 65.10 58.65 10.28
N LYS A 16 64.77 59.73 9.57
CA LYS A 16 65.56 60.99 9.46
C LYS A 16 64.81 62.03 10.34
N PRO A 17 65.37 63.20 10.71
CA PRO A 17 66.63 63.80 10.27
C PRO A 17 67.48 64.40 11.42
N PHE A 18 68.81 64.29 11.34
CA PHE A 18 69.71 65.24 12.02
C PHE A 18 70.24 66.25 10.99
N HIS A 19 69.57 67.40 10.93
CA HIS A 19 70.16 68.70 10.61
C HIS A 19 70.33 69.39 11.99
N THR A 20 71.37 70.13 12.34
CA THR A 20 72.09 71.16 11.60
C THR A 20 73.28 71.62 12.44
N HIS A 21 74.34 72.08 11.78
CA HIS A 21 75.28 73.13 12.23
C HIS A 21 76.16 72.93 13.48
N CYS A 22 77.46 72.81 13.23
CA CYS A 22 78.42 73.72 13.88
C CYS A 22 79.16 74.51 12.80
N ILE A 23 78.99 75.84 12.81
CA ILE A 23 79.86 76.80 12.11
C ILE A 23 80.60 77.60 13.19
N GLY A 24 81.91 77.67 13.04
CA GLY A 24 82.80 78.53 13.81
C GLY A 24 83.98 77.72 14.34
N THR A 25 85.22 77.91 13.91
CA THR A 25 85.85 79.11 13.34
C THR A 25 87.18 78.73 12.67
N CYS A 26 87.66 79.67 11.85
CA CYS A 26 89.06 80.08 11.74
C CYS A 26 90.09 79.25 10.93
N ARG A 27 90.44 79.89 9.82
CA ARG A 27 91.80 80.24 9.37
C ARG A 27 92.67 79.15 8.76
N LYS A 28 92.81 79.29 7.44
CA LYS A 28 94.06 79.18 6.69
C LYS A 28 95.28 79.45 7.58
N LYS A 29 96.14 78.45 7.75
CA LYS A 29 97.59 78.60 7.68
C LYS A 29 98.14 77.30 7.10
N GLY A 30 98.70 77.41 5.89
CA GLY A 30 99.59 76.37 5.40
C GLY A 30 100.80 76.26 6.32
N ILE A 31 101.35 75.06 6.43
CA ILE A 31 102.76 74.73 6.13
C ILE A 31 102.97 73.25 6.47
N SER A 32 103.14 72.47 5.39
CA SER A 32 104.15 71.43 5.16
C SER A 32 104.76 70.63 6.32
N LEU A 33 104.53 69.31 6.24
CA LEU A 33 105.40 68.16 6.56
C LEU A 33 105.72 67.81 8.03
N LYS A 34 105.23 66.64 8.49
CA LYS A 34 105.99 65.37 8.40
C LYS A 34 105.12 64.16 8.81
N ASN A 35 105.20 63.09 8.02
CA ASN A 35 104.65 61.76 8.29
C ASN A 35 105.44 61.05 9.38
N GLU A 36 104.73 60.35 10.27
CA GLU A 36 105.17 59.04 10.78
C GLU A 36 103.98 58.08 10.71
N GLU A 37 104.22 56.95 10.05
CA GLU A 37 103.24 55.95 9.64
C GLU A 37 103.07 54.87 10.71
N ILE A 38 101.82 54.51 11.04
CA ILE A 38 101.48 53.22 11.66
C ILE A 38 100.72 52.41 10.60
N HIS A 39 101.47 51.76 9.69
CA HIS A 39 100.93 50.84 8.69
C HIS A 39 101.05 49.39 9.18
N GLY A 40 99.94 48.84 9.69
CA GLY A 40 99.84 47.42 10.01
C GLY A 40 98.43 46.98 10.43
N VAL A 41 97.65 47.88 11.05
CA VAL A 41 96.26 47.61 11.47
C VAL A 41 95.31 47.51 10.27
N ILE A 42 95.51 48.35 9.25
CA ILE A 42 94.64 48.43 8.07
C ILE A 42 94.68 47.13 7.26
N THR A 43 95.85 46.52 7.10
CA THR A 43 96.03 45.29 6.31
C THR A 43 95.38 44.08 7.00
N VAL A 44 95.48 43.98 8.34
CA VAL A 44 94.82 42.93 9.13
C VAL A 44 93.30 43.11 9.13
N TYR A 45 92.82 44.35 9.29
CA TYR A 45 91.40 44.67 9.24
C TYR A 45 90.79 44.44 7.85
N LEU A 46 91.48 44.84 6.78
CA LEU A 46 91.07 44.59 5.39
C LEU A 46 91.05 43.08 5.08
N SER A 47 92.01 42.32 5.59
CA SER A 47 92.05 40.86 5.42
C SER A 47 90.90 40.17 6.17
N LEU A 48 90.54 40.63 7.36
CA LEU A 48 89.37 40.15 8.12
C LEU A 48 88.05 40.48 7.42
N ILE A 49 87.89 41.71 6.92
CA ILE A 49 86.72 42.10 6.14
C ILE A 49 86.63 41.29 4.85
N LEU A 50 87.75 41.11 4.14
CA LEU A 50 87.80 40.32 2.92
C LEU A 50 87.36 38.87 3.18
N LEU A 51 87.81 38.26 4.28
CA LEU A 51 87.38 36.92 4.66
C LEU A 51 85.88 36.84 4.96
N ILE A 52 85.30 37.84 5.62
CA ILE A 52 83.86 37.91 5.90
C ILE A 52 83.05 38.12 4.61
N ILE A 53 83.53 38.95 3.70
CA ILE A 53 82.88 39.16 2.40
C ILE A 53 82.98 37.89 1.54
N LEU A 54 84.15 37.24 1.52
CA LEU A 54 84.38 36.02 0.77
C LEU A 54 83.55 34.85 1.32
N SER A 55 83.41 34.73 2.64
CA SER A 55 82.54 33.73 3.26
C SER A 55 81.07 33.96 2.92
N LEU A 56 80.61 35.22 2.93
CA LEU A 56 79.26 35.57 2.49
C LEU A 56 79.05 35.24 1.01
N LEU A 57 79.98 35.61 0.13
CA LEU A 57 79.92 35.31 -1.30
C LEU A 57 79.88 33.80 -1.56
N PHE A 58 80.75 33.01 -0.92
CA PHE A 58 80.74 31.56 -1.05
C PHE A 58 79.47 30.93 -0.47
N THR A 59 78.94 31.46 0.63
CA THR A 59 77.67 30.96 1.19
C THR A 59 76.50 31.25 0.24
N VAL A 60 76.46 32.42 -0.41
CA VAL A 60 75.42 32.75 -1.40
C VAL A 60 75.56 31.91 -2.67
N ILE A 61 76.79 31.69 -3.17
CA ILE A 61 77.05 30.83 -4.33
C ILE A 61 76.68 29.38 -4.03
N GLU A 62 77.07 28.86 -2.85
CA GLU A 62 76.73 27.50 -2.43
C GLU A 62 75.22 27.35 -2.19
N GLY A 63 74.58 28.37 -1.59
CA GLY A 63 73.12 28.42 -1.46
C GLY A 63 72.41 28.41 -2.81
N ALA A 64 72.90 29.18 -3.79
CA ALA A 64 72.39 29.18 -5.16
C ALA A 64 72.62 27.83 -5.84
N ARG A 65 73.78 27.18 -5.65
CA ARG A 65 74.10 25.85 -6.19
C ARG A 65 73.17 24.78 -5.63
N VAL A 66 73.00 24.72 -4.29
CA VAL A 66 72.12 23.77 -3.61
C VAL A 66 70.66 23.98 -4.03
N TYR A 67 70.19 25.23 -4.08
CA TYR A 67 68.82 25.52 -4.52
C TYR A 67 68.60 25.12 -5.99
N THR A 68 69.56 25.43 -6.88
CA THR A 68 69.49 25.05 -8.29
C THR A 68 69.50 23.53 -8.46
N ALA A 69 70.37 22.82 -7.72
CA ALA A 69 70.42 21.36 -7.73
C ALA A 69 69.08 20.75 -7.29
N ARG A 70 68.47 21.29 -6.23
CA ARG A 70 67.15 20.85 -5.75
C ARG A 70 66.07 21.03 -6.81
N VAL A 71 65.94 22.23 -7.38
CA VAL A 71 64.93 22.52 -8.42
C VAL A 71 65.16 21.65 -9.65
N TYR A 72 66.43 21.40 -10.02
CA TYR A 72 66.78 20.55 -11.16
C TYR A 72 66.36 19.09 -10.93
N VAL A 73 66.64 18.54 -9.75
CA VAL A 73 66.23 17.18 -9.37
C VAL A 73 64.71 17.07 -9.29
N GLU A 74 64.02 18.05 -8.69
CA GLU A 74 62.56 18.09 -8.62
C GLU A 74 61.93 18.07 -10.03
N ARG A 75 62.43 18.91 -10.94
CA ARG A 75 61.96 18.92 -12.35
C ARG A 75 62.26 17.62 -13.09
N SER A 76 63.42 17.02 -12.84
CA SER A 76 63.80 15.74 -13.45
C SER A 76 62.88 14.62 -12.97
N LEU A 77 62.53 14.61 -11.68
CA LEU A 77 61.57 13.68 -11.11
C LEU A 77 60.18 13.88 -11.72
N THR A 78 59.66 15.11 -11.79
CA THR A 78 58.35 15.38 -12.40
C THR A 78 58.31 14.95 -13.87
N THR A 79 59.36 15.26 -14.64
CA THR A 79 59.45 14.86 -16.06
C THR A 79 59.48 13.34 -16.21
N ALA A 80 60.21 12.64 -15.33
CA ALA A 80 60.26 11.18 -15.31
C ALA A 80 58.89 10.58 -14.96
N MET A 81 58.18 11.15 -13.98
CA MET A 81 56.82 10.74 -13.63
C MET A 81 55.86 10.90 -14.82
N ASP A 82 55.87 12.08 -15.47
CA ASP A 82 55.04 12.33 -16.67
C ASP A 82 55.38 11.36 -17.81
N SER A 83 56.66 11.01 -17.96
CA SER A 83 57.13 10.06 -18.99
C SER A 83 56.65 8.63 -18.72
N VAL A 84 56.68 8.17 -17.46
CA VAL A 84 56.11 6.88 -17.07
C VAL A 84 54.60 6.86 -17.30
N MET A 85 53.89 7.95 -16.94
CA MET A 85 52.44 8.04 -17.15
C MET A 85 52.05 8.14 -18.63
N ALA A 86 52.96 8.59 -19.49
CA ALA A 86 52.76 8.59 -20.95
C ALA A 86 52.79 7.19 -21.56
N GLU A 87 53.28 6.16 -20.85
CA GLU A 87 53.19 4.76 -21.26
C GLU A 87 51.80 4.16 -21.00
N TYR A 88 50.73 4.92 -21.25
CA TYR A 88 49.36 4.46 -21.03
C TYR A 88 49.05 3.22 -21.88
N TYR A 89 48.13 2.41 -21.35
CA TYR A 89 47.71 1.17 -21.99
C TYR A 89 46.83 1.47 -23.20
N GLY A 90 47.40 1.33 -24.40
CA GLY A 90 46.77 1.65 -25.68
C GLY A 90 45.39 1.02 -25.92
N PRO A 91 45.14 -0.26 -25.58
CA PRO A 91 43.80 -0.87 -25.73
C PRO A 91 42.73 -0.18 -24.89
N LEU A 92 43.05 0.26 -23.66
CA LEU A 92 42.12 0.97 -22.80
C LEU A 92 41.74 2.33 -23.39
N TRP A 93 42.72 3.06 -23.94
CA TRP A 93 42.45 4.32 -24.64
C TRP A 93 41.64 4.12 -25.92
N LYS A 94 41.93 3.07 -26.70
CA LYS A 94 41.28 2.82 -27.99
C LYS A 94 39.81 2.44 -27.83
N GLU A 95 39.50 1.57 -26.87
CA GLU A 95 38.15 1.03 -26.68
C GLU A 95 37.30 1.88 -25.72
N TYR A 96 37.92 2.53 -24.73
CA TYR A 96 37.21 3.24 -23.65
C TYR A 96 37.63 4.71 -23.48
N HIS A 97 38.67 5.19 -24.17
CA HIS A 97 39.17 6.56 -24.00
C HIS A 97 39.54 6.95 -22.55
N ILE A 98 40.09 6.00 -21.80
CA ILE A 98 40.62 6.20 -20.44
C ILE A 98 42.14 6.10 -20.48
N PHE A 99 42.84 7.03 -19.84
CA PHE A 99 44.27 6.96 -19.60
C PHE A 99 44.55 6.18 -18.30
N GLY A 100 44.98 4.93 -18.47
CA GLY A 100 45.48 4.10 -17.38
C GLY A 100 46.83 3.49 -17.73
N LEU A 101 47.73 3.40 -16.75
CA LEU A 101 48.98 2.66 -16.87
C LEU A 101 48.74 1.20 -16.47
N ASP A 102 49.24 0.25 -17.26
CA ASP A 102 49.27 -1.15 -16.85
C ASP A 102 50.37 -1.34 -15.79
N ALA A 103 49.99 -1.27 -14.51
CA ALA A 103 50.90 -1.45 -13.39
C ALA A 103 51.49 -2.87 -13.28
N SER A 104 50.93 -3.84 -14.01
CA SER A 104 51.41 -5.21 -14.04
C SER A 104 52.45 -5.48 -15.13
N TYR A 105 52.53 -4.60 -16.14
CA TYR A 105 53.31 -4.78 -17.37
C TYR A 105 53.13 -6.19 -17.98
N GLY A 106 51.87 -6.65 -18.07
CA GLY A 106 51.52 -7.97 -18.62
C GLY A 106 51.70 -9.16 -17.68
N SER A 107 51.77 -8.94 -16.37
CA SER A 107 51.81 -10.02 -15.35
C SER A 107 50.55 -10.05 -14.48
N ASP A 108 50.44 -11.03 -13.57
CA ASP A 108 49.23 -11.19 -12.73
C ASP A 108 49.21 -10.28 -11.49
N SER A 109 50.29 -9.51 -11.23
CA SER A 109 50.41 -8.68 -10.02
C SER A 109 51.11 -7.35 -10.30
N VAL A 110 50.80 -6.33 -9.50
CA VAL A 110 51.43 -5.01 -9.60
C VAL A 110 52.95 -5.11 -9.44
N GLN A 111 53.70 -4.66 -10.45
CA GLN A 111 55.15 -4.69 -10.46
C GLN A 111 55.74 -3.32 -10.10
N ALA A 112 55.69 -2.98 -8.81
CA ALA A 112 56.28 -1.73 -8.30
C ALA A 112 57.79 -1.60 -8.59
N SER A 113 58.51 -2.72 -8.70
CA SER A 113 59.93 -2.74 -9.07
C SER A 113 60.16 -2.25 -10.50
N GLU A 114 59.28 -2.60 -11.44
CA GLU A 114 59.39 -2.22 -12.85
C GLU A 114 59.09 -0.73 -13.03
N ILE A 115 58.04 -0.24 -12.36
CA ILE A 115 57.69 1.19 -12.32
C ILE A 115 58.89 2.00 -11.78
N LYS A 116 59.49 1.54 -10.68
CA LYS A 116 60.67 2.18 -10.09
C LYS A 116 61.87 2.19 -11.05
N ALA A 117 62.16 1.06 -11.70
CA ALA A 117 63.27 0.95 -12.65
C ALA A 117 63.11 1.92 -13.83
N LYS A 118 61.89 2.03 -14.38
CA LYS A 118 61.57 3.00 -15.44
C LYS A 118 61.67 4.44 -14.96
N LEU A 119 61.22 4.73 -13.75
CA LEU A 119 61.33 6.08 -13.18
C LEU A 119 62.79 6.47 -12.95
N GLU A 120 63.63 5.54 -12.50
CA GLU A 120 65.09 5.72 -12.40
C GLU A 120 65.72 5.94 -13.78
N ASP A 121 65.34 5.15 -14.79
CA ASP A 121 65.81 5.31 -16.18
C ASP A 121 65.44 6.68 -16.75
N TYR A 122 64.16 7.07 -16.66
CA TYR A 122 63.69 8.36 -17.14
C TYR A 122 64.30 9.55 -16.40
N MET A 123 64.55 9.41 -15.10
CA MET A 123 65.22 10.44 -14.30
C MET A 123 66.73 10.53 -14.63
N SER A 124 67.31 9.46 -15.17
CA SER A 124 68.72 9.41 -15.56
C SER A 124 69.01 10.28 -16.79
N TYR A 125 68.09 10.42 -17.76
CA TYR A 125 68.34 11.20 -18.99
C TYR A 125 68.58 12.69 -18.73
N PRO A 126 67.82 13.39 -17.86
CA PRO A 126 68.09 14.78 -17.52
C PRO A 126 69.27 14.94 -16.56
N LEU A 127 69.44 14.02 -15.61
CA LEU A 127 70.48 14.13 -14.56
C LEU A 127 71.87 13.82 -15.09
N TYR A 128 71.98 12.83 -15.96
CA TYR A 128 73.23 12.42 -16.58
C TYR A 128 73.16 12.80 -18.06
N GLN A 129 73.78 13.94 -18.40
CA GLN A 129 73.89 14.40 -19.80
C GLN A 129 74.63 13.41 -20.72
N ASN A 130 75.13 12.28 -20.21
CA ASN A 130 75.77 11.22 -20.94
C ASN A 130 75.10 9.87 -20.62
N LEU A 131 74.51 9.23 -21.62
CA LEU A 131 73.94 7.88 -21.52
C LEU A 131 74.97 6.87 -20.98
N PRO A 132 74.57 5.87 -20.18
CA PRO A 132 75.39 4.70 -19.93
C PRO A 132 75.47 3.86 -21.22
N GLY A 133 76.51 4.08 -22.03
CA GLY A 133 76.82 3.22 -23.19
C GLY A 133 77.45 3.88 -24.40
N GLU A 134 77.38 5.21 -24.56
CA GLU A 134 78.09 5.89 -25.65
C GLU A 134 79.43 6.47 -25.18
N GLN A 135 80.52 5.80 -25.56
CA GLN A 135 81.84 6.45 -25.56
C GLN A 135 81.89 7.50 -26.67
N ARG A 136 81.60 8.77 -26.34
CA ARG A 136 82.05 9.91 -27.13
C ARG A 136 83.12 10.71 -26.40
N LYS A 137 84.18 10.98 -27.15
CA LYS A 137 85.41 11.67 -26.77
C LYS A 137 85.15 13.08 -26.25
N ASP A 138 85.84 13.39 -25.15
CA ASP A 138 86.31 14.73 -24.73
C ASP A 138 85.34 15.90 -24.89
N GLN A 139 84.40 16.04 -23.95
CA GLN A 139 84.14 17.33 -23.33
C GLN A 139 84.04 17.14 -21.82
N LYS A 140 85.10 17.53 -21.09
CA LYS A 140 85.06 17.69 -19.64
C LYS A 140 84.21 18.92 -19.30
N GLY A 141 82.89 18.79 -19.42
CA GLY A 141 81.97 19.64 -18.69
C GLY A 141 82.06 19.25 -17.22
N THR A 142 82.52 20.14 -16.36
CA THR A 142 82.40 19.95 -14.91
C THR A 142 80.92 20.04 -14.56
N ASP A 143 80.30 18.92 -14.19
CA ASP A 143 78.99 18.94 -13.56
C ASP A 143 79.10 19.74 -12.24
N LEU A 144 78.54 20.95 -12.26
CA LEU A 144 78.56 21.90 -11.15
C LEU A 144 77.54 21.53 -10.06
N LEU A 145 76.53 20.73 -10.40
CA LEU A 145 75.44 20.36 -9.50
C LEU A 145 75.75 19.06 -8.76
N THR A 146 76.54 18.15 -9.35
CA THR A 146 77.00 16.90 -8.73
C THR A 146 75.85 16.07 -8.16
N THR A 147 74.71 16.05 -8.86
CA THR A 147 73.50 15.35 -8.41
C THR A 147 73.53 13.90 -8.86
N SER A 148 73.18 12.97 -7.97
CA SER A 148 73.07 11.54 -8.28
C SER A 148 71.84 10.94 -7.62
N ILE A 149 71.33 9.87 -8.21
CA ILE A 149 70.19 9.12 -7.68
C ILE A 149 70.72 8.10 -6.66
N ASN A 150 70.41 8.29 -5.39
CA ASN A 150 70.75 7.32 -4.34
C ASN A 150 69.71 6.19 -4.26
N SER A 151 68.43 6.55 -4.31
CA SER A 151 67.31 5.61 -4.29
C SER A 151 66.04 6.32 -4.75
N VAL A 152 65.24 5.66 -5.58
CA VAL A 152 63.84 6.03 -5.79
C VAL A 152 62.95 5.17 -4.92
N SER A 153 61.92 5.76 -4.33
CA SER A 153 60.87 5.02 -3.60
C SER A 153 59.52 5.45 -4.11
N LEU A 154 58.66 4.47 -4.36
CA LEU A 154 57.26 4.71 -4.68
C LEU A 154 56.51 4.93 -3.36
N THR A 155 55.99 6.14 -3.16
CA THR A 155 55.30 6.51 -1.91
C THR A 155 53.89 5.97 -1.91
N ASP A 156 53.14 6.24 -2.98
CA ASP A 156 51.73 5.90 -3.12
C ASP A 156 51.44 5.47 -4.57
N LEU A 157 50.49 4.56 -4.73
CA LEU A 157 49.89 4.18 -6.01
C LEU A 157 48.40 4.46 -5.92
N THR A 158 47.84 5.01 -7.00
CA THR A 158 46.41 5.29 -7.09
C THR A 158 45.85 4.54 -8.30
N PHE A 159 44.86 3.70 -8.06
CA PHE A 159 44.15 2.93 -9.08
C PHE A 159 42.89 3.66 -9.55
N LEU A 160 42.45 3.36 -10.78
CA LEU A 160 41.20 3.91 -11.33
C LEU A 160 39.96 3.54 -10.51
N THR A 161 40.03 2.43 -9.76
CA THR A 161 38.98 1.94 -8.86
C THR A 161 39.06 2.51 -7.44
N ASP A 162 40.13 3.25 -7.11
CA ASP A 162 40.23 3.92 -5.81
C ASP A 162 39.19 5.03 -5.69
N CYS A 163 38.96 5.52 -4.45
CA CYS A 163 37.92 6.51 -4.16
C CYS A 163 36.53 6.08 -4.69
N GLN A 164 36.19 4.79 -4.57
CA GLN A 164 34.95 4.22 -5.09
C GLN A 164 34.77 4.44 -6.61
N GLY A 165 35.86 4.55 -7.37
CA GLY A 165 35.83 4.73 -8.83
C GLY A 165 35.63 6.17 -9.30
N GLU A 166 35.70 7.17 -8.41
CA GLU A 166 35.53 8.59 -8.77
C GLU A 166 36.52 9.05 -9.86
N LEU A 167 37.74 8.50 -9.85
CA LEU A 167 38.78 8.83 -10.83
C LEU A 167 38.39 8.38 -12.24
N PHE A 168 37.91 7.14 -12.37
CA PHE A 168 37.36 6.62 -13.62
C PHE A 168 36.16 7.43 -14.10
N LEU A 169 35.21 7.72 -13.21
CA LEU A 169 34.02 8.52 -13.53
C LEU A 169 34.40 9.90 -14.08
N ASN A 170 35.32 10.59 -13.41
CA ASN A 170 35.76 11.93 -13.81
C ASN A 170 36.44 11.93 -15.19
N GLU A 171 37.22 10.90 -15.50
CA GLU A 171 37.86 10.75 -16.80
C GLU A 171 36.86 10.48 -17.93
N ALA A 172 35.93 9.54 -17.71
CA ALA A 172 34.85 9.25 -18.64
C ALA A 172 33.98 10.50 -18.92
N VAL A 173 33.59 11.22 -17.87
CA VAL A 173 32.79 12.45 -17.99
C VAL A 173 33.57 13.56 -18.71
N LYS A 174 34.86 13.75 -18.42
CA LYS A 174 35.70 14.74 -19.12
C LYS A 174 35.76 14.44 -20.61
N TYR A 175 35.95 13.18 -21.00
CA TYR A 175 35.92 12.78 -22.40
C TYR A 175 34.59 13.16 -23.07
N MET A 176 33.46 12.87 -22.42
CA MET A 176 32.14 13.20 -22.95
C MET A 176 31.87 14.70 -23.06
N LYS A 177 32.37 15.52 -22.12
CA LYS A 177 32.28 16.99 -22.18
C LYS A 177 32.95 17.58 -23.44
N TYR A 178 34.01 16.95 -23.96
CA TYR A 178 34.65 17.39 -25.19
C TYR A 178 33.97 16.86 -26.46
N ARG A 179 33.25 15.73 -26.36
CA ARG A 179 32.61 15.06 -27.50
C ARG A 179 31.21 15.57 -27.80
N GLU A 180 30.38 15.83 -26.79
CA GLU A 180 28.99 16.25 -26.98
C GLU A 180 28.77 17.75 -26.69
N ALA A 181 28.31 18.47 -27.70
CA ALA A 181 27.91 19.87 -27.57
C ALA A 181 26.46 19.95 -27.05
N GLY A 182 26.29 20.09 -25.73
CA GLY A 182 25.16 20.72 -24.99
C GLY A 182 23.69 20.29 -25.23
N ASN A 183 23.27 20.05 -26.47
CA ASN A 183 21.87 19.99 -26.88
C ASN A 183 21.21 18.61 -26.67
N ALA A 184 21.97 17.52 -26.58
CA ALA A 184 21.41 16.18 -26.34
C ALA A 184 20.94 15.99 -24.89
N PHE A 185 21.60 16.70 -23.96
CA PHE A 185 21.32 16.64 -22.52
C PHE A 185 19.94 17.19 -22.16
N GLU A 186 19.59 18.38 -22.67
CA GLU A 186 18.29 19.02 -22.37
C GLU A 186 17.11 18.15 -22.85
N LEU A 187 17.22 17.58 -24.06
CA LEU A 187 16.17 16.72 -24.63
C LEU A 187 15.97 15.41 -23.83
N LEU A 188 17.04 14.87 -23.26
CA LEU A 188 16.97 13.66 -22.44
C LEU A 188 16.37 13.96 -21.05
N LEU A 189 16.75 15.10 -20.45
CA LEU A 189 16.21 15.55 -19.17
C LEU A 189 14.71 15.84 -19.24
N ASP A 190 14.26 16.48 -20.33
CA ASP A 190 12.82 16.70 -20.58
C ASP A 190 12.06 15.37 -20.64
N LYS A 191 12.60 14.35 -21.32
CA LYS A 191 11.98 13.03 -21.41
C LYS A 191 11.94 12.30 -20.06
N LEU A 192 13.00 12.37 -19.26
CA LEU A 192 13.04 11.76 -17.93
C LEU A 192 12.05 12.44 -16.97
N SER A 193 11.82 13.75 -17.10
CA SER A 193 10.84 14.46 -16.29
C SER A 193 9.41 13.94 -16.47
N LEU A 194 9.08 13.34 -17.64
CA LEU A 194 7.76 12.76 -17.91
C LEU A 194 7.46 11.55 -17.02
N LEU A 195 8.48 10.84 -16.54
CA LEU A 195 8.33 9.68 -15.65
C LEU A 195 7.97 10.06 -14.20
N LYS A 196 8.12 11.34 -13.82
CA LYS A 196 7.70 11.82 -12.49
C LYS A 196 6.19 11.62 -12.25
N SER A 197 5.37 11.83 -13.29
CA SER A 197 3.91 11.71 -13.16
C SER A 197 3.42 10.27 -12.92
N PRO A 198 3.89 9.24 -13.67
CA PRO A 198 3.68 7.83 -13.32
C PRO A 198 4.07 7.45 -11.89
N GLY A 199 5.24 7.89 -11.42
CA GLY A 199 5.73 7.55 -10.08
C GLY A 199 4.83 8.07 -8.98
N LYS A 200 4.44 9.35 -9.06
CA LYS A 200 3.47 9.98 -8.14
C LYS A 200 2.14 9.22 -8.10
N LEU A 201 1.63 8.84 -9.28
CA LEU A 201 0.37 8.09 -9.40
C LEU A 201 0.45 6.73 -8.69
N CYS A 202 1.58 6.02 -8.82
CA CYS A 202 1.79 4.75 -8.14
C CYS A 202 1.79 4.93 -6.60
N THR A 203 2.48 5.95 -6.09
CA THR A 203 2.46 6.29 -4.65
C THR A 203 1.06 6.60 -4.14
N ILE A 204 0.23 7.29 -4.94
CA ILE A 204 -1.17 7.58 -4.57
C ILE A 204 -2.00 6.29 -4.52
N TYR A 205 -1.85 5.40 -5.50
CA TYR A 205 -2.56 4.13 -5.54
C TYR A 205 -2.16 3.18 -4.40
N GLU A 206 -0.88 3.19 -4.01
CA GLU A 206 -0.41 2.45 -2.85
C GLU A 206 -1.17 2.87 -1.57
N GLU A 207 -1.26 4.18 -1.30
CA GLU A 207 -1.98 4.69 -0.12
C GLU A 207 -3.50 4.49 -0.24
N LYS A 208 -4.08 4.63 -1.45
CA LYS A 208 -5.49 4.29 -1.72
C LYS A 208 -5.79 2.85 -1.32
N LEU A 209 -4.97 1.90 -1.75
CA LEU A 209 -5.19 0.48 -1.50
C LEU A 209 -5.00 0.12 -0.02
N LYS A 210 -4.00 0.69 0.66
CA LYS A 210 -3.84 0.55 2.12
C LYS A 210 -5.10 1.00 2.86
N ALA A 211 -5.72 2.11 2.45
CA ALA A 211 -6.97 2.59 3.03
C ALA A 211 -8.14 1.63 2.72
N GLU A 212 -8.31 1.21 1.47
CA GLU A 212 -9.36 0.27 1.07
C GLU A 212 -9.25 -1.07 1.81
N GLU A 213 -8.06 -1.62 1.98
CA GLU A 213 -7.82 -2.86 2.74
C GLU A 213 -8.32 -2.77 4.19
N GLN A 214 -8.13 -1.62 4.87
CA GLN A 214 -8.68 -1.43 6.22
C GLN A 214 -10.21 -1.33 6.20
N LEU A 215 -10.77 -0.72 5.16
CA LEU A 215 -12.22 -0.58 5.01
C LEU A 215 -12.91 -1.91 4.66
N VAL A 216 -12.23 -2.89 4.06
CA VAL A 216 -12.78 -4.24 3.81
C VAL A 216 -13.29 -4.89 5.10
N GLU A 217 -12.64 -4.64 6.24
CA GLU A 217 -13.07 -5.15 7.54
C GLU A 217 -14.41 -4.53 8.00
N ILE A 218 -14.69 -3.28 7.61
CA ILE A 218 -15.99 -2.63 7.85
C ILE A 218 -17.06 -3.29 6.98
N ASP A 219 -16.77 -3.51 5.70
CA ASP A 219 -17.63 -4.22 4.75
C ASP A 219 -18.00 -5.63 5.24
N LYS A 220 -17.04 -6.37 5.82
CA LYS A 220 -17.30 -7.66 6.48
C LYS A 220 -18.25 -7.55 7.68
N GLY A 221 -18.11 -6.49 8.48
CA GLY A 221 -19.04 -6.20 9.57
C GLY A 221 -20.45 -5.87 9.06
N ILE A 222 -20.56 -5.10 7.97
CA ILE A 222 -21.84 -4.79 7.32
C ILE A 222 -22.51 -6.08 6.82
N LEU A 223 -21.78 -7.06 6.28
CA LEU A 223 -22.35 -8.37 5.92
C LEU A 223 -22.90 -9.14 7.13
N GLU A 224 -22.28 -9.02 8.30
CA GLU A 224 -22.83 -9.60 9.53
C GLU A 224 -24.15 -8.89 9.89
N LEU A 225 -24.20 -7.56 9.76
CA LEU A 225 -25.43 -6.80 9.96
C LEU A 225 -26.51 -7.13 8.92
N MET A 226 -26.18 -7.44 7.67
CA MET A 226 -27.17 -7.91 6.68
C MET A 226 -27.84 -9.22 7.10
N GLU A 227 -27.11 -10.16 7.74
CA GLU A 227 -27.72 -11.38 8.29
C GLU A 227 -28.54 -11.11 9.56
N LEU A 228 -28.04 -10.25 10.45
CA LEU A 228 -28.68 -9.98 11.74
C LEU A 228 -29.89 -9.03 11.62
N LEU A 229 -29.79 -7.96 10.84
CA LEU A 229 -30.82 -6.93 10.69
C LEU A 229 -31.87 -7.33 9.65
N ASP A 230 -31.43 -7.65 8.42
CA ASP A 230 -32.33 -7.88 7.28
C ASP A 230 -32.71 -9.35 7.08
N GLY A 231 -31.92 -10.27 7.63
CA GLY A 231 -32.19 -11.70 7.52
C GLY A 231 -31.67 -12.32 6.23
N MET A 232 -30.71 -11.69 5.56
CA MET A 232 -30.04 -12.24 4.38
C MET A 232 -28.90 -13.17 4.81
N LYS A 233 -28.86 -14.40 4.33
CA LYS A 233 -27.80 -15.34 4.72
C LYS A 233 -26.47 -14.89 4.12
N THR A 234 -25.45 -14.66 4.96
CA THR A 234 -24.13 -14.19 4.51
C THR A 234 -23.01 -15.21 4.79
N SER A 235 -21.82 -14.90 4.29
CA SER A 235 -20.58 -15.65 4.47
C SER A 235 -19.39 -14.71 4.39
N LYS A 236 -18.18 -15.21 4.68
CA LYS A 236 -16.93 -14.47 4.43
C LYS A 236 -16.72 -14.07 2.95
N LYS A 237 -17.51 -14.62 2.02
CA LYS A 237 -17.49 -14.33 0.59
C LYS A 237 -18.75 -13.57 0.13
N GLY A 238 -19.47 -12.93 1.05
CA GLY A 238 -20.71 -12.20 0.75
C GLY A 238 -21.99 -13.03 0.84
N LEU A 239 -23.05 -12.57 0.16
CA LEU A 239 -24.39 -13.15 0.23
C LEU A 239 -24.45 -14.60 -0.29
N LYS A 240 -25.18 -15.47 0.42
CA LYS A 240 -25.37 -16.87 0.02
C LYS A 240 -26.54 -17.02 -0.93
N VAL A 241 -26.26 -17.64 -2.07
CA VAL A 241 -27.26 -18.02 -3.08
C VAL A 241 -27.52 -19.53 -3.00
N SER A 242 -28.74 -19.96 -3.34
CA SER A 242 -29.10 -21.36 -3.58
C SER A 242 -28.53 -21.86 -4.91
N LYS A 243 -28.52 -23.18 -5.12
CA LYS A 243 -28.10 -23.78 -6.39
C LYS A 243 -28.94 -23.28 -7.58
N ASP A 244 -30.16 -22.83 -7.32
CA ASP A 244 -31.10 -22.30 -8.32
C ASP A 244 -31.00 -20.78 -8.52
N GLY A 245 -29.96 -20.12 -7.99
CA GLY A 245 -29.76 -18.68 -8.16
C GLY A 245 -30.60 -17.77 -7.24
N LYS A 246 -31.42 -18.34 -6.35
CA LYS A 246 -32.22 -17.57 -5.37
C LYS A 246 -31.42 -17.24 -4.11
N LEU A 247 -31.55 -16.02 -3.60
CA LEU A 247 -30.93 -15.60 -2.35
C LEU A 247 -31.46 -16.40 -1.15
N LYS A 248 -30.57 -16.78 -0.22
CA LYS A 248 -30.95 -17.48 1.01
C LYS A 248 -31.24 -16.48 2.13
N THR A 249 -32.23 -16.78 2.95
CA THR A 249 -32.61 -15.97 4.12
C THR A 249 -32.46 -16.79 5.42
N VAL A 250 -32.50 -16.10 6.57
CA VAL A 250 -32.58 -16.71 7.90
C VAL A 250 -33.99 -16.55 8.48
N PRO A 251 -34.46 -17.51 9.32
CA PRO A 251 -35.84 -17.48 9.83
C PRO A 251 -36.10 -16.35 10.83
N TYR A 252 -35.08 -15.95 11.61
CA TYR A 252 -35.14 -14.87 12.60
C TYR A 252 -34.06 -13.84 12.31
N PHE A 253 -34.47 -12.57 12.32
CA PHE A 253 -33.65 -11.38 12.10
C PHE A 253 -34.31 -10.20 12.81
N ILE A 254 -33.56 -9.17 13.16
CA ILE A 254 -34.02 -8.07 14.03
C ILE A 254 -35.25 -7.40 13.42
N LYS A 255 -35.21 -7.03 12.14
CA LYS A 255 -36.34 -6.36 11.47
C LYS A 255 -37.56 -7.26 11.23
N LYS A 256 -37.60 -8.49 11.75
CA LYS A 256 -38.71 -9.42 11.53
C LYS A 256 -40.03 -8.85 12.02
N ILE A 257 -40.02 -8.07 13.11
CA ILE A 257 -41.19 -7.29 13.52
C ILE A 257 -41.29 -6.06 12.63
N CYS A 258 -42.45 -5.89 12.01
CA CYS A 258 -42.81 -4.64 11.36
C CYS A 258 -44.11 -4.12 11.98
N ILE A 259 -44.14 -2.81 12.24
CA ILE A 259 -45.31 -2.11 12.78
C ILE A 259 -45.84 -1.20 11.66
N GLY A 260 -47.09 -1.42 11.25
CA GLY A 260 -47.73 -0.70 10.15
C GLY A 260 -47.56 -1.37 8.78
N GLU A 261 -47.65 -0.57 7.71
CA GLU A 261 -47.64 -1.08 6.33
C GLU A 261 -46.23 -1.48 5.87
N LEU A 262 -46.09 -2.72 5.38
CA LEU A 262 -44.83 -3.23 4.82
C LEU A 262 -44.62 -2.74 3.38
N THR A 263 -43.82 -1.70 3.23
CA THR A 263 -43.26 -1.24 1.95
C THR A 263 -41.75 -1.43 1.89
N LYS A 264 -41.18 -1.36 0.68
CA LYS A 264 -39.73 -1.41 0.45
C LYS A 264 -38.99 -0.32 1.24
N GLU A 265 -39.54 0.88 1.27
CA GLU A 265 -39.03 2.04 2.00
C GLU A 265 -39.14 1.84 3.51
N SER A 266 -40.26 1.27 3.99
CA SER A 266 -40.46 1.01 5.42
C SER A 266 -39.48 -0.03 5.99
N ALA A 267 -39.09 -1.01 5.17
CA ALA A 267 -38.10 -2.03 5.52
C ALA A 267 -36.65 -1.50 5.45
N GLY A 268 -36.44 -0.35 4.82
CA GLY A 268 -35.12 0.23 4.61
C GLY A 268 -34.26 -0.57 3.63
N ILE A 269 -34.88 -1.22 2.64
CA ILE A 269 -34.20 -2.05 1.63
C ILE A 269 -34.28 -1.35 0.27
N ASN A 270 -33.15 -0.93 -0.30
CA ASN A 270 -33.16 -0.22 -1.59
C ASN A 270 -33.13 -1.14 -2.84
N ASN A 271 -33.04 -2.46 -2.68
CA ASN A 271 -33.01 -3.45 -3.77
C ASN A 271 -34.27 -4.32 -3.85
N ASP A 272 -34.90 -4.38 -5.02
CA ASP A 272 -36.19 -5.10 -5.22
C ASP A 272 -36.06 -6.61 -5.02
N THR A 273 -34.93 -7.20 -5.43
CA THR A 273 -34.72 -8.65 -5.33
C THR A 273 -34.60 -9.10 -3.88
N ILE A 274 -33.96 -8.26 -3.05
CA ILE A 274 -33.82 -8.47 -1.61
C ILE A 274 -35.18 -8.36 -0.92
N PHE A 275 -35.94 -7.30 -1.21
CA PHE A 275 -37.26 -7.10 -0.62
C PHE A 275 -38.22 -8.25 -0.96
N LEU A 276 -38.26 -8.69 -2.22
CA LEU A 276 -39.10 -9.81 -2.65
C LEU A 276 -38.71 -11.14 -1.96
N ALA A 277 -37.42 -11.36 -1.70
CA ALA A 277 -36.96 -12.55 -0.98
C ALA A 277 -37.36 -12.55 0.51
N LEU A 278 -37.52 -11.36 1.11
CA LEU A 278 -37.81 -11.20 2.53
C LEU A 278 -39.28 -10.93 2.86
N LYS A 279 -40.08 -10.43 1.92
CA LYS A 279 -41.46 -9.95 2.14
C LYS A 279 -42.33 -10.92 2.95
N GLY A 280 -42.22 -12.22 2.70
CA GLY A 280 -42.99 -13.26 3.40
C GLY A 280 -42.51 -13.63 4.80
N ASN A 281 -41.34 -13.13 5.23
CA ASN A 281 -40.73 -13.49 6.51
C ASN A 281 -41.01 -12.49 7.63
N TYR A 282 -41.52 -11.29 7.30
CA TYR A 282 -41.94 -10.28 8.27
C TYR A 282 -43.22 -10.70 8.99
N VAL A 283 -43.30 -10.34 10.27
CA VAL A 283 -44.44 -10.61 11.16
C VAL A 283 -45.00 -9.27 11.62
N MET A 284 -46.33 -9.20 11.70
CA MET A 284 -47.09 -8.05 12.18
C MET A 284 -47.78 -8.45 13.49
N PRO A 285 -47.15 -8.23 14.66
CA PRO A 285 -47.71 -8.64 15.94
C PRO A 285 -49.08 -8.02 16.25
N GLU A 286 -49.43 -6.92 15.57
CA GLU A 286 -50.76 -6.30 15.65
C GLU A 286 -51.89 -7.31 15.44
N ASN A 287 -51.73 -8.23 14.49
CA ASN A 287 -52.74 -9.25 14.20
C ASN A 287 -52.91 -10.23 15.37
N ASP A 288 -51.80 -10.62 16.00
CA ASP A 288 -51.78 -11.56 17.13
C ASP A 288 -52.43 -10.90 18.36
N PHE A 289 -52.11 -9.63 18.63
CA PHE A 289 -52.74 -8.86 19.71
C PHE A 289 -54.23 -8.58 19.46
N GLN A 290 -54.63 -8.31 18.22
CA GLN A 290 -56.05 -8.20 17.86
C GLN A 290 -56.79 -9.54 18.05
N ALA A 291 -56.15 -10.68 17.75
CA ALA A 291 -56.72 -12.00 18.01
C ALA A 291 -56.89 -12.28 19.51
N ILE A 292 -55.93 -11.84 20.34
CA ILE A 292 -56.02 -11.89 21.80
C ILE A 292 -57.18 -11.03 22.30
N ASP A 293 -57.29 -9.77 21.87
CA ASP A 293 -58.39 -8.88 22.27
C ASP A 293 -59.76 -9.44 21.90
N ASN A 294 -59.91 -9.97 20.68
CA ASN A 294 -61.12 -10.64 20.23
C ASN A 294 -61.44 -11.87 21.08
N SER A 295 -60.43 -12.65 21.47
CA SER A 295 -60.60 -13.82 22.33
C SER A 295 -61.03 -13.43 23.75
N PHE A 296 -60.51 -12.33 24.31
CA PHE A 296 -60.97 -11.79 25.58
C PHE A 296 -62.43 -11.32 25.52
N LEU A 297 -62.85 -10.64 24.45
CA LEU A 297 -64.24 -10.22 24.26
C LEU A 297 -65.20 -11.43 24.24
N ARG A 298 -64.81 -12.51 23.55
CA ARG A 298 -65.59 -13.76 23.52
C ARG A 298 -65.60 -14.46 24.87
N LEU A 299 -64.46 -14.47 25.57
CA LEU A 299 -64.33 -15.06 26.90
C LEU A 299 -65.23 -14.36 27.92
N GLU A 300 -65.29 -13.02 27.90
CA GLU A 300 -66.18 -12.22 28.75
C GLU A 300 -67.67 -12.59 28.51
N GLU A 301 -68.08 -12.74 27.25
CA GLU A 301 -69.44 -13.17 26.88
C GLU A 301 -69.76 -14.59 27.40
N VAL A 302 -68.83 -15.53 27.23
CA VAL A 302 -68.98 -16.91 27.70
C VAL A 302 -69.06 -16.97 29.23
N LEU A 303 -68.19 -16.25 29.95
CA LEU A 303 -68.19 -16.22 31.41
C LEU A 303 -69.50 -15.68 31.99
N LEU A 304 -70.07 -14.64 31.39
CA LEU A 304 -71.38 -14.11 31.79
C LEU A 304 -72.47 -15.19 31.65
N ARG A 305 -72.52 -15.88 30.50
CA ARG A 305 -73.48 -16.96 30.25
C ARG A 305 -73.27 -18.15 31.19
N VAL A 306 -72.03 -18.49 31.53
CA VAL A 306 -71.74 -19.53 32.54
C VAL A 306 -72.34 -19.13 33.88
N GLY A 307 -72.15 -17.89 34.35
CA GLY A 307 -72.73 -17.39 35.59
C GLY A 307 -74.28 -17.39 35.58
N GLU A 308 -74.90 -17.01 34.46
CA GLU A 308 -76.36 -17.12 34.29
C GLU A 308 -76.84 -18.58 34.38
N LYS A 309 -76.10 -19.53 33.81
CA LYS A 309 -76.44 -20.95 33.90
C LYS A 309 -76.18 -21.52 35.30
N GLU A 310 -75.12 -21.12 35.99
CA GLU A 310 -74.84 -21.54 37.36
C GLU A 310 -75.91 -21.04 38.35
N THR A 311 -76.35 -19.79 38.21
CA THR A 311 -77.46 -19.24 39.01
C THR A 311 -78.79 -19.95 38.70
N ALA A 312 -79.07 -20.24 37.42
CA ALA A 312 -80.24 -21.03 37.03
C ALA A 312 -80.18 -22.45 37.61
N ILE A 313 -79.04 -23.14 37.52
CA ILE A 313 -78.82 -24.47 38.10
C ILE A 313 -79.05 -24.41 39.62
N ALA A 314 -78.45 -23.45 40.33
CA ALA A 314 -78.62 -23.31 41.78
C ALA A 314 -80.10 -23.12 42.17
N SER A 315 -80.86 -22.31 41.41
CA SER A 315 -82.30 -22.13 41.66
C SER A 315 -83.11 -23.41 41.42
N VAL A 316 -82.75 -24.20 40.41
CA VAL A 316 -83.38 -25.49 40.11
C VAL A 316 -83.01 -26.54 41.17
N GLU A 317 -81.77 -26.54 41.64
CA GLU A 317 -81.29 -27.41 42.73
C GLU A 317 -81.96 -27.08 44.07
N GLU A 318 -82.20 -25.80 44.36
CA GLU A 318 -82.98 -25.36 45.51
C GLU A 318 -84.42 -25.85 45.42
N ASN A 319 -85.08 -25.67 44.27
CA ASN A 319 -86.43 -26.19 44.02
C ASN A 319 -86.50 -27.72 44.16
N LEU A 320 -85.53 -28.45 43.60
CA LEU A 320 -85.41 -29.90 43.76
C LEU A 320 -85.27 -30.27 45.24
N SER A 321 -84.43 -29.56 45.99
CA SER A 321 -84.24 -29.79 47.43
C SER A 321 -85.54 -29.61 48.20
N GLN A 322 -86.35 -28.60 47.88
CA GLN A 322 -87.68 -28.39 48.47
C GLN A 322 -88.64 -29.52 48.09
N LEU A 323 -88.70 -29.92 46.81
CA LEU A 323 -89.54 -31.03 46.34
C LEU A 323 -89.16 -32.36 47.01
N TYR A 324 -87.86 -32.64 47.17
CA TYR A 324 -87.36 -33.81 47.89
C TYR A 324 -87.73 -33.78 49.40
N GLN A 325 -87.69 -32.61 50.04
CA GLN A 325 -88.15 -32.44 51.43
C GLN A 325 -89.66 -32.67 51.56
N THR A 326 -90.48 -32.12 50.66
CA THR A 326 -91.94 -32.36 50.64
C THR A 326 -92.25 -33.83 50.38
N ARG A 327 -91.48 -34.50 49.52
CA ARG A 327 -91.59 -35.94 49.26
C ARG A 327 -91.28 -36.78 50.50
N ALA A 328 -90.25 -36.40 51.25
CA ALA A 328 -89.83 -37.11 52.47
C ALA A 328 -90.82 -36.98 53.64
N GLN A 329 -91.74 -36.01 53.59
CA GLN A 329 -92.79 -35.80 54.61
C GLN A 329 -94.04 -36.68 54.40
N LEU A 330 -94.13 -37.41 53.28
CA LEU A 330 -95.25 -38.32 52.98
C LEU A 330 -94.94 -39.75 53.50
N PRO A 331 -95.92 -40.45 54.11
CA PRO A 331 -95.74 -41.81 54.63
C PRO A 331 -95.58 -42.86 53.52
N ASP A 332 -94.91 -43.97 53.84
CA ASP A 332 -94.68 -45.09 52.90
C ASP A 332 -95.98 -45.77 52.44
N GLU A 333 -95.92 -46.43 51.27
CA GLU A 333 -97.04 -46.98 50.49
C GLU A 333 -98.02 -47.86 51.29
N GLU A 334 -97.60 -48.45 52.40
CA GLU A 334 -98.40 -49.38 53.20
C GLU A 334 -99.42 -48.71 54.15
N SER A 335 -99.39 -47.37 54.33
CA SER A 335 -100.22 -46.66 55.32
C SER A 335 -100.97 -45.41 54.82
N SER A 336 -100.97 -45.14 53.51
CA SER A 336 -101.42 -43.87 52.93
C SER A 336 -102.84 -43.90 52.35
N SER A 337 -103.50 -42.73 52.32
CA SER A 337 -104.82 -42.53 51.68
C SER A 337 -104.70 -42.41 50.15
N GLU A 338 -105.78 -42.68 49.42
CA GLU A 338 -105.82 -42.63 47.93
C GLU A 338 -105.39 -41.25 47.39
N GLU A 339 -105.73 -40.16 48.09
CA GLU A 339 -105.27 -38.79 47.77
C GLU A 339 -103.76 -38.57 47.98
N GLU A 340 -103.13 -39.26 48.93
CA GLU A 340 -101.70 -39.15 49.22
C GLU A 340 -100.86 -39.90 48.18
N MET A 341 -101.38 -41.01 47.65
CA MET A 341 -100.74 -41.73 46.53
C MET A 341 -100.73 -40.92 45.23
N ASP A 342 -101.83 -40.25 44.90
CA ASP A 342 -101.89 -39.39 43.71
C ASP A 342 -100.99 -38.15 43.84
N LYS A 343 -100.94 -37.54 45.03
CA LYS A 343 -99.98 -36.46 45.33
C LYS A 343 -98.52 -36.92 45.23
N ARG A 344 -98.21 -38.16 45.64
CA ARG A 344 -96.86 -38.74 45.54
C ARG A 344 -96.45 -38.97 44.08
N LYS A 345 -97.33 -39.52 43.24
CA LYS A 345 -97.08 -39.70 41.79
C LYS A 345 -96.90 -38.37 41.07
N GLU A 346 -97.71 -37.37 41.40
CA GLU A 346 -97.60 -36.03 40.85
C GLU A 346 -96.26 -35.37 41.27
N LEU A 347 -95.87 -35.50 42.53
CA LEU A 347 -94.60 -34.97 43.03
C LEU A 347 -93.39 -35.70 42.42
N GLU A 348 -93.49 -37.01 42.20
CA GLU A 348 -92.50 -37.82 41.48
C GLU A 348 -92.33 -37.37 40.02
N ALA A 349 -93.44 -37.10 39.33
CA ALA A 349 -93.42 -36.56 37.97
C ALA A 349 -92.79 -35.16 37.93
N GLN A 350 -93.09 -34.31 38.93
CA GLN A 350 -92.51 -32.98 39.05
C GLN A 350 -90.99 -33.03 39.30
N ILE A 351 -90.52 -33.90 40.21
CA ILE A 351 -89.09 -34.13 40.46
C ILE A 351 -88.40 -34.59 39.18
N LEU A 352 -88.95 -35.60 38.49
CA LEU A 352 -88.38 -36.12 37.24
C LEU A 352 -88.28 -35.02 36.17
N SER A 353 -89.34 -34.22 36.00
CA SER A 353 -89.33 -33.11 35.02
C SER A 353 -88.31 -32.03 35.37
N THR A 354 -88.12 -31.74 36.66
CA THR A 354 -87.17 -30.74 37.15
C THR A 354 -85.72 -31.23 37.05
N ASP A 355 -85.48 -32.53 37.29
CA ASP A 355 -84.18 -33.18 37.08
C ASP A 355 -83.76 -33.14 35.60
N VAL A 356 -84.69 -33.35 34.66
CA VAL A 356 -84.41 -33.22 33.22
C VAL A 356 -83.99 -31.79 32.86
N VAL A 357 -84.62 -30.78 33.46
CA VAL A 357 -84.25 -29.37 33.27
C VAL A 357 -82.86 -29.09 33.85
N ARG A 358 -82.56 -29.58 35.06
CA ARG A 358 -81.22 -29.50 35.66
C ARG A 358 -80.17 -30.12 34.73
N ASP A 359 -80.40 -31.34 34.24
CA ASP A 359 -79.45 -32.05 33.40
C ASP A 359 -79.26 -31.37 32.02
N ALA A 360 -80.29 -30.70 31.50
CA ALA A 360 -80.15 -29.85 30.32
C ALA A 360 -79.29 -28.62 30.59
N LEU A 361 -79.54 -27.89 31.69
CA LEU A 361 -78.75 -26.73 32.09
C LEU A 361 -77.28 -27.09 32.39
N VAL A 362 -77.02 -28.22 33.04
CA VAL A 362 -75.67 -28.73 33.30
C VAL A 362 -74.96 -29.06 31.99
N ARG A 363 -75.64 -29.66 31.01
CA ARG A 363 -75.08 -29.92 29.67
C ARG A 363 -74.70 -28.63 28.96
N GLU A 364 -75.60 -27.63 28.93
CA GLU A 364 -75.32 -26.32 28.33
C GLU A 364 -74.15 -25.59 29.04
N ARG A 365 -74.09 -25.67 30.37
CA ARG A 365 -72.98 -25.11 31.16
C ARG A 365 -71.65 -25.77 30.80
N ASN A 366 -71.61 -27.10 30.63
CA ASN A 366 -70.40 -27.82 30.26
C ASN A 366 -69.94 -27.48 28.83
N GLU A 367 -70.88 -27.24 27.90
CA GLU A 367 -70.56 -26.74 26.56
C GLU A 367 -69.93 -25.34 26.61
N LEU A 368 -70.47 -24.45 27.44
CA LEU A 368 -69.89 -23.12 27.67
C LEU A 368 -68.51 -23.18 28.33
N ILE A 369 -68.27 -24.10 29.27
CA ILE A 369 -66.93 -24.35 29.83
C ILE A 369 -65.94 -24.78 28.74
N SER A 370 -66.38 -25.65 27.81
CA SER A 370 -65.53 -26.07 26.69
C SER A 370 -65.17 -24.89 25.77
N GLN A 371 -66.11 -23.95 25.56
CA GLN A 371 -65.86 -22.70 24.83
C GLN A 371 -64.91 -21.77 25.60
N LYS A 372 -65.05 -21.67 26.94
CA LYS A 372 -64.11 -20.94 27.82
C LYS A 372 -62.68 -21.45 27.64
N GLU A 373 -62.50 -22.77 27.66
CA GLU A 373 -61.19 -23.41 27.45
C GLU A 373 -60.63 -23.14 26.05
N PHE A 374 -61.48 -23.19 25.02
CA PHE A 374 -61.07 -22.89 23.65
C PHE A 374 -60.50 -21.48 23.49
N HIS A 375 -61.22 -20.45 23.98
CA HIS A 375 -60.75 -19.06 23.92
C HIS A 375 -59.51 -18.82 24.80
N THR A 376 -59.45 -19.47 25.95
CA THR A 376 -58.27 -19.46 26.83
C THR A 376 -57.03 -19.99 26.13
N ASN A 377 -57.14 -21.17 25.52
CA ASN A 377 -56.04 -21.79 24.79
C ASN A 377 -55.63 -20.95 23.57
N GLY A 378 -56.58 -20.27 22.93
CA GLY A 378 -56.30 -19.29 21.87
C GLY A 378 -55.38 -18.17 22.35
N ILE A 379 -55.74 -17.49 23.45
CA ILE A 379 -54.93 -16.40 24.04
C ILE A 379 -53.52 -16.89 24.38
N LEU A 380 -53.39 -18.05 25.03
CA LEU A 380 -52.09 -18.61 25.40
C LEU A 380 -51.26 -19.05 24.21
N SER A 381 -51.90 -19.50 23.12
CA SER A 381 -51.23 -19.85 21.87
C SER A 381 -50.63 -18.61 21.21
N GLU A 382 -51.40 -17.54 21.06
CA GLU A 382 -50.90 -16.28 20.46
C GLU A 382 -49.80 -15.66 21.31
N LYS A 383 -49.96 -15.65 22.65
CA LYS A 383 -48.90 -15.22 23.59
C LYS A 383 -47.60 -16.00 23.37
N LYS A 384 -47.70 -17.32 23.18
CA LYS A 384 -46.53 -18.18 22.97
C LYS A 384 -45.81 -17.87 21.66
N GLU A 385 -46.52 -17.55 20.59
CA GLU A 385 -45.90 -17.13 19.33
C GLU A 385 -45.15 -15.80 19.49
N ILE A 386 -45.75 -14.82 20.18
CA ILE A 386 -45.11 -13.52 20.49
C ILE A 386 -43.87 -13.72 21.37
N ASP A 387 -43.98 -14.53 22.44
CA ASP A 387 -42.84 -14.86 23.32
C ASP A 387 -41.70 -15.52 22.55
N MET A 388 -42.01 -16.49 21.70
CA MET A 388 -41.01 -17.18 20.90
C MET A 388 -40.27 -16.17 20.01
N LEU A 389 -41.02 -15.27 19.39
CA LEU A 389 -40.44 -14.21 18.57
C LEU A 389 -39.53 -13.28 19.41
N ILE A 390 -39.98 -12.82 20.58
CA ILE A 390 -39.16 -11.97 21.48
C ILE A 390 -37.88 -12.69 21.93
N GLN A 391 -37.98 -13.96 22.35
CA GLN A 391 -36.86 -14.76 22.84
C GLN A 391 -35.77 -14.95 21.78
N HIS A 392 -36.12 -15.04 20.49
CA HIS A 392 -35.16 -15.13 19.41
C HIS A 392 -34.54 -13.78 19.04
N LEU A 393 -35.30 -12.67 19.16
CA LEU A 393 -34.83 -11.35 18.75
C LEU A 393 -33.87 -10.70 19.75
N ILE A 394 -34.07 -10.86 21.06
CA ILE A 394 -33.20 -10.23 22.08
C ILE A 394 -31.71 -10.63 21.88
N PRO A 395 -31.35 -11.92 21.73
CA PRO A 395 -29.95 -12.31 21.49
C PRO A 395 -29.41 -11.82 20.13
N LEU A 396 -30.26 -11.70 19.11
CA LEU A 396 -29.86 -11.15 17.82
C LEU A 396 -29.54 -9.66 17.92
N ILE A 397 -30.34 -8.90 18.67
CA ILE A 397 -30.07 -7.49 18.95
C ILE A 397 -28.74 -7.32 19.68
N GLU A 398 -28.45 -8.15 20.69
CA GLU A 398 -27.16 -8.10 21.40
C GLU A 398 -25.98 -8.38 20.47
N LYS A 399 -26.11 -9.38 19.57
CA LYS A 399 -25.10 -9.65 18.54
C LYS A 399 -24.95 -8.47 17.58
N GLY A 400 -26.05 -7.87 17.14
CA GLY A 400 -26.05 -6.70 16.27
C GLY A 400 -25.35 -5.50 16.91
N GLN A 401 -25.62 -5.22 18.19
CA GLN A 401 -24.92 -4.18 18.95
C GLN A 401 -23.41 -4.44 19.04
N LYS A 402 -23.01 -5.69 19.26
CA LYS A 402 -21.59 -6.07 19.30
C LYS A 402 -20.90 -5.94 17.93
N ALA A 403 -21.58 -6.34 16.86
CA ALA A 403 -21.08 -6.18 15.49
C ALA A 403 -20.90 -4.69 15.14
N ILE A 404 -21.87 -3.85 15.52
CA ILE A 404 -21.77 -2.39 15.39
C ILE A 404 -20.56 -1.85 16.18
N ASP A 405 -20.34 -2.29 17.42
CA ASP A 405 -19.19 -1.85 18.21
C ASP A 405 -17.85 -2.20 17.55
N GLN A 406 -17.75 -3.38 16.94
CA GLN A 406 -16.57 -3.76 16.17
C GLN A 406 -16.39 -2.89 14.93
N ILE A 407 -17.48 -2.58 14.21
CA ILE A 407 -17.44 -1.68 13.04
C ILE A 407 -16.97 -0.29 13.44
N ILE A 408 -17.47 0.28 14.54
CA ILE A 408 -17.06 1.60 15.03
C ILE A 408 -15.55 1.62 15.32
N ILE A 409 -15.02 0.60 16.00
CA ILE A 409 -13.58 0.49 16.27
C ILE A 409 -12.78 0.42 14.95
N LYS A 410 -13.24 -0.37 13.98
CA LYS A 410 -12.58 -0.49 12.67
C LYS A 410 -12.62 0.81 11.87
N THR A 411 -13.71 1.57 12.01
CA THR A 411 -13.87 2.90 11.40
C THR A 411 -12.83 3.88 11.95
N GLU A 412 -12.59 3.87 13.26
CA GLU A 412 -11.55 4.69 13.91
C GLU A 412 -10.14 4.28 13.49
N LEU A 413 -9.89 2.98 13.27
CA LEU A 413 -8.60 2.47 12.79
C LEU A 413 -8.34 2.79 11.31
N ALA A 414 -9.38 2.90 10.49
CA ALA A 414 -9.25 3.22 9.06
C ALA A 414 -9.04 4.73 8.80
N ALA A 415 -9.53 5.61 9.69
CA ALA A 415 -9.38 7.06 9.56
C ALA A 415 -7.95 7.56 9.27
N PRO A 416 -6.89 7.15 9.99
CA PRO A 416 -5.53 7.62 9.69
C PRO A 416 -5.02 7.21 8.29
N PHE A 417 -5.49 6.09 7.74
CA PHE A 417 -5.12 5.68 6.37
C PHE A 417 -5.82 6.53 5.31
N LEU A 418 -7.08 6.93 5.55
CA LEU A 418 -7.77 7.87 4.68
C LEU A 418 -7.16 9.28 4.72
N ASP A 419 -6.71 9.71 5.89
CA ASP A 419 -6.02 11.00 6.06
C ASP A 419 -4.63 10.98 5.38
N ALA A 420 -3.92 9.84 5.46
CA ALA A 420 -2.66 9.63 4.74
C ALA A 420 -2.87 9.67 3.22
N TYR A 421 -3.89 8.95 2.71
CA TYR A 421 -4.25 8.97 1.30
C TYR A 421 -4.63 10.38 0.83
N GLU A 422 -5.46 11.12 1.58
CA GLU A 422 -5.79 12.52 1.26
C GLU A 422 -4.55 13.42 1.23
N THR A 423 -3.67 13.29 2.23
CA THR A 423 -2.45 14.09 2.33
C THR A 423 -1.53 13.87 1.13
N VAL A 424 -1.36 12.62 0.69
CA VAL A 424 -0.55 12.29 -0.49
C VAL A 424 -1.22 12.80 -1.78
N LEU A 425 -2.54 12.62 -1.91
CA LEU A 425 -3.30 13.11 -3.08
C LEU A 425 -3.21 14.63 -3.23
N ASP A 426 -3.31 15.38 -2.13
CA ASP A 426 -3.21 16.85 -2.15
C ASP A 426 -1.77 17.33 -2.39
N ARG A 427 -0.77 16.65 -1.80
CA ARG A 427 0.66 16.97 -2.00
C ARG A 427 1.07 16.79 -3.46
N GLU A 428 0.63 15.71 -4.10
CA GLU A 428 1.07 15.36 -5.46
C GLU A 428 0.21 15.97 -6.58
N LYS A 429 -0.77 16.81 -6.23
CA LYS A 429 -1.68 17.47 -7.17
C LYS A 429 -0.95 18.13 -8.35
N GLU A 430 0.19 18.79 -8.09
CA GLU A 430 1.01 19.39 -9.13
C GLU A 430 1.71 18.31 -9.97
N GLY A 431 1.27 18.14 -11.22
CA GLY A 431 1.84 17.21 -12.20
C GLY A 431 0.96 16.00 -12.56
N LEU A 432 -0.22 15.86 -11.95
CA LEU A 432 -1.23 14.86 -12.34
C LEU A 432 -2.18 15.41 -13.41
N ASP A 433 -2.70 14.51 -14.25
CA ASP A 433 -3.81 14.82 -15.15
C ASP A 433 -5.06 15.19 -14.34
N GLU A 434 -5.77 16.23 -14.76
CA GLU A 434 -6.96 16.77 -14.07
C GLU A 434 -8.07 15.71 -13.95
N THR A 435 -8.25 14.88 -14.98
CA THR A 435 -9.26 13.82 -15.00
C THR A 435 -8.97 12.75 -13.96
N ILE A 436 -7.69 12.38 -13.82
CA ILE A 436 -7.24 11.37 -12.85
C ILE A 436 -7.40 11.92 -11.43
N TRP A 437 -6.99 13.18 -11.20
CA TRP A 437 -7.11 13.80 -9.88
C TRP A 437 -8.57 13.96 -9.44
N GLU A 438 -9.46 14.41 -10.33
CA GLU A 438 -10.90 14.49 -10.05
C GLU A 438 -11.48 13.11 -9.71
N GLY A 439 -11.14 12.07 -10.49
CA GLY A 439 -11.59 10.70 -10.24
C GLY A 439 -11.13 10.15 -8.88
N LEU A 440 -9.85 10.34 -8.53
CA LEU A 440 -9.29 9.89 -7.25
C LEU A 440 -9.88 10.66 -6.06
N LYS A 441 -10.18 11.95 -6.25
CA LYS A 441 -10.84 12.77 -5.23
C LYS A 441 -12.29 12.35 -5.00
N ASP A 442 -13.04 12.05 -6.05
CA ASP A 442 -14.40 11.52 -5.95
C ASP A 442 -14.41 10.13 -5.28
N ASP A 443 -13.46 9.27 -5.65
CA ASP A 443 -13.24 7.98 -4.98
C ASP A 443 -12.94 8.16 -3.48
N LEU A 444 -12.01 9.05 -3.12
CA LEU A 444 -11.69 9.35 -1.73
C LEU A 444 -12.92 9.84 -0.95
N GLN A 445 -13.75 10.70 -1.55
CA GLN A 445 -15.00 11.14 -0.93
C GLN A 445 -15.96 9.97 -0.70
N ASN A 446 -16.06 9.03 -1.64
CA ASN A 446 -16.88 7.83 -1.47
C ASN A 446 -16.33 6.93 -0.35
N LEU A 447 -15.01 6.73 -0.26
CA LEU A 447 -14.38 5.97 0.82
C LEU A 447 -14.59 6.64 2.18
N LYS A 448 -14.49 7.97 2.27
CA LYS A 448 -14.77 8.73 3.50
C LYS A 448 -16.21 8.59 3.99
N ARG A 449 -17.17 8.17 3.16
CA ARG A 449 -18.55 7.88 3.63
C ARG A 449 -18.59 6.73 4.64
N TYR A 450 -17.61 5.83 4.62
CA TYR A 450 -17.50 4.77 5.61
C TYR A 450 -17.09 5.27 6.99
N THR A 451 -16.47 6.46 7.08
CA THR A 451 -15.95 7.05 8.32
C THR A 451 -16.61 8.36 8.73
N ALA A 452 -17.38 9.00 7.84
CA ALA A 452 -18.02 10.28 8.08
C ALA A 452 -19.13 10.19 9.14
N LYS A 453 -19.07 11.08 10.14
CA LYS A 453 -20.12 11.26 11.17
C LYS A 453 -21.32 12.09 10.67
N ASP A 454 -21.21 12.71 9.49
CA ASP A 454 -22.09 13.80 9.03
C ASP A 454 -23.17 13.34 8.03
N GLY A 455 -23.60 12.07 8.07
CA GLY A 455 -24.85 11.64 7.41
C GLY A 455 -24.76 11.28 5.91
N CYS A 456 -23.56 11.04 5.37
CA CYS A 456 -23.37 10.56 3.98
C CYS A 456 -23.20 9.02 3.87
N GLY A 457 -23.25 8.31 5.00
CA GLY A 457 -23.03 6.87 5.12
C GLY A 457 -23.86 6.25 6.26
N TYR A 458 -23.43 5.09 6.78
CA TYR A 458 -24.14 4.38 7.85
C TYR A 458 -24.02 5.09 9.21
N ASP A 459 -25.15 5.46 9.81
CA ASP A 459 -25.18 5.96 11.19
C ASP A 459 -25.22 4.79 12.19
N PHE A 460 -24.06 4.14 12.37
CA PHE A 460 -23.92 3.03 13.29
C PHE A 460 -24.25 3.40 14.75
N ALA A 461 -24.03 4.66 15.14
CA ALA A 461 -24.34 5.15 16.48
C ALA A 461 -25.86 5.19 16.70
N GLU A 462 -26.60 5.72 15.73
CA GLU A 462 -28.06 5.75 15.76
C GLU A 462 -28.67 4.35 15.67
N MET A 463 -28.13 3.48 14.81
CA MET A 463 -28.54 2.07 14.75
C MET A 463 -28.39 1.40 16.11
N LYS A 464 -27.25 1.58 16.79
CA LYS A 464 -27.02 1.03 18.14
C LYS A 464 -28.02 1.58 19.16
N ARG A 465 -28.37 2.87 19.06
CA ARG A 465 -29.34 3.54 19.92
C ARG A 465 -30.74 2.94 19.74
N ILE A 466 -31.17 2.76 18.49
CA ILE A 466 -32.44 2.12 18.12
C ILE A 466 -32.48 0.69 18.64
N LEU A 467 -31.46 -0.13 18.36
CA LEU A 467 -31.34 -1.49 18.88
C LEU A 467 -31.43 -1.55 20.41
N GLY A 468 -30.84 -0.58 21.12
CA GLY A 468 -30.93 -0.47 22.57
C GLY A 468 -32.34 -0.09 23.07
N GLN A 469 -33.09 0.71 22.32
CA GLN A 469 -34.49 1.01 22.61
C GLN A 469 -35.38 -0.22 22.36
N ASP A 470 -35.24 -0.84 21.20
CA ASP A 470 -36.00 -2.02 20.80
C ASP A 470 -35.78 -3.18 21.78
N LYS A 471 -34.54 -3.42 22.23
CA LYS A 471 -34.26 -4.42 23.27
C LYS A 471 -35.06 -4.17 24.56
N ARG A 472 -35.15 -2.91 25.00
CA ARG A 472 -35.93 -2.54 26.21
C ARG A 472 -37.41 -2.76 25.99
N ILE A 473 -37.93 -2.39 24.82
CA ILE A 473 -39.32 -2.60 24.41
C ILE A 473 -39.65 -4.10 24.46
N LEU A 474 -38.83 -4.95 23.84
CA LEU A 474 -39.02 -6.39 23.83
C LEU A 474 -38.99 -7.00 25.25
N TRP A 475 -38.05 -6.57 26.10
CA TRP A 475 -37.96 -7.04 27.48
C TRP A 475 -39.17 -6.63 28.33
N GLN A 476 -39.61 -5.37 28.22
CA GLN A 476 -40.80 -4.87 28.90
C GLN A 476 -42.06 -5.59 28.43
N THR A 477 -42.16 -5.86 27.12
CA THR A 477 -43.27 -6.62 26.53
C THR A 477 -43.32 -8.03 27.10
N ALA A 478 -42.20 -8.76 27.12
CA ALA A 478 -42.13 -10.11 27.68
C ALA A 478 -42.57 -10.16 29.15
N ASN A 479 -42.11 -9.21 29.97
CA ASN A 479 -42.51 -9.14 31.38
C ASN A 479 -44.02 -8.89 31.56
N LEU A 480 -44.61 -8.02 30.73
CA LEU A 480 -46.05 -7.77 30.78
C LEU A 480 -46.86 -8.98 30.30
N LEU A 481 -46.38 -9.71 29.30
CA LEU A 481 -47.02 -10.95 28.84
C LEU A 481 -46.96 -12.04 29.92
N ASP A 482 -45.85 -12.16 30.65
CA ASP A 482 -45.73 -13.08 31.78
C ASP A 482 -46.61 -12.67 32.96
N GLN A 483 -46.70 -11.37 33.26
CA GLN A 483 -47.65 -10.84 34.24
C GLN A 483 -49.09 -11.13 33.83
N ALA A 484 -49.44 -10.88 32.57
CA ALA A 484 -50.78 -11.13 32.04
C ALA A 484 -51.16 -12.60 32.17
N GLN A 485 -50.22 -13.53 31.94
CA GLN A 485 -50.43 -14.96 32.11
C GLN A 485 -50.59 -15.37 33.58
N GLN A 486 -49.87 -14.73 34.50
CA GLN A 486 -50.04 -14.96 35.95
C GLN A 486 -51.42 -14.50 36.42
N GLU A 487 -51.84 -13.29 36.04
CA GLU A 487 -53.18 -12.75 36.33
C GLU A 487 -54.28 -13.64 35.73
N PHE A 488 -54.05 -14.17 34.52
CA PHE A 488 -54.94 -15.13 33.89
C PHE A 488 -55.08 -16.42 34.72
N SER A 489 -53.98 -16.90 35.29
CA SER A 489 -53.96 -18.11 36.14
C SER A 489 -54.63 -17.91 37.50
N LEU A 490 -54.71 -16.66 37.97
CA LEU A 490 -55.43 -16.25 39.19
C LEU A 490 -56.92 -15.93 38.94
N GLU A 491 -57.41 -16.18 37.73
CA GLU A 491 -58.78 -15.84 37.27
C GLU A 491 -59.09 -14.33 37.26
N GLU A 492 -58.08 -13.46 37.29
CA GLU A 492 -58.21 -12.00 37.23
C GLU A 492 -58.28 -11.49 35.77
N MET A 493 -59.35 -11.86 35.07
CA MET A 493 -59.49 -11.63 33.61
C MET A 493 -59.37 -10.16 33.19
N ALA A 494 -59.93 -9.24 33.97
CA ALA A 494 -59.88 -7.81 33.68
C ALA A 494 -58.47 -7.22 33.88
N ALA A 495 -57.67 -7.77 34.81
CA ALA A 495 -56.28 -7.38 34.98
C ALA A 495 -55.44 -7.92 33.82
N SER A 496 -55.58 -9.22 33.51
CA SER A 496 -54.87 -9.89 32.42
C SER A 496 -55.07 -9.18 31.08
N LYS A 497 -56.31 -8.81 30.73
CA LYS A 497 -56.62 -8.05 29.51
C LYS A 497 -55.88 -6.71 29.45
N ARG A 498 -55.86 -5.95 30.55
CA ARG A 498 -55.11 -4.68 30.61
C ARG A 498 -53.61 -4.89 30.45
N SER A 499 -53.07 -5.97 31.00
CA SER A 499 -51.65 -6.31 30.87
C SER A 499 -51.27 -6.67 29.44
N PHE A 500 -52.12 -7.42 28.71
CA PHE A 500 -51.94 -7.65 27.27
C PHE A 500 -52.04 -6.38 26.43
N GLN A 501 -53.01 -5.51 26.73
CA GLN A 501 -53.14 -4.20 26.05
C GLN A 501 -51.92 -3.31 26.30
N SER A 502 -51.42 -3.28 27.54
CA SER A 502 -50.19 -2.56 27.88
C SER A 502 -48.97 -3.15 27.18
N ALA A 503 -48.92 -4.48 27.00
CA ALA A 503 -47.85 -5.14 26.24
C ALA A 503 -47.86 -4.71 24.77
N TRP A 504 -49.04 -4.60 24.15
CA TRP A 504 -49.18 -4.05 22.80
C TRP A 504 -48.76 -2.58 22.72
N ASP A 505 -49.22 -1.74 23.66
CA ASP A 505 -48.87 -0.32 23.69
C ASP A 505 -47.35 -0.12 23.74
N ILE A 506 -46.63 -0.95 24.50
CA ILE A 506 -45.17 -0.95 24.52
C ILE A 506 -44.58 -1.47 23.20
N LEU A 507 -45.04 -2.64 22.71
CA LEU A 507 -44.49 -3.27 21.51
C LEU A 507 -44.70 -2.43 20.25
N SER A 508 -45.79 -1.66 20.18
CA SER A 508 -46.08 -0.74 19.07
C SER A 508 -45.01 0.33 18.88
N GLY A 509 -44.18 0.59 19.91
CA GLY A 509 -43.02 1.47 19.82
C GLY A 509 -41.80 0.87 19.13
N TYR A 510 -41.80 -0.43 18.82
CA TYR A 510 -40.69 -1.12 18.14
C TYR A 510 -40.47 -0.52 16.74
N THR A 511 -39.25 -0.10 16.42
CA THR A 511 -38.98 0.61 15.16
C THR A 511 -37.81 0.06 14.37
N ILE A 512 -38.08 -0.28 13.10
CA ILE A 512 -37.04 -0.64 12.14
C ILE A 512 -36.55 0.55 11.30
N LYS A 513 -37.20 1.72 11.45
CA LYS A 513 -36.80 2.95 10.74
C LYS A 513 -35.45 3.44 11.29
N GLY A 514 -34.50 3.69 10.39
CA GLY A 514 -33.12 4.07 10.73
C GLY A 514 -32.13 2.91 10.71
N LEU A 515 -32.60 1.65 10.64
CA LEU A 515 -31.73 0.47 10.49
C LEU A 515 -31.44 0.16 9.01
N THR A 516 -31.07 1.15 8.19
CA THR A 516 -30.96 0.98 6.74
C THR A 516 -29.59 0.44 6.30
N LEU A 517 -29.57 -0.59 5.45
CA LEU A 517 -28.36 -1.12 4.82
C LEU A 517 -28.39 -0.89 3.30
N ASP A 518 -27.25 -0.60 2.68
CA ASP A 518 -27.16 -0.32 1.24
C ASP A 518 -26.92 -1.60 0.43
N TYR A 519 -27.82 -1.89 -0.51
CA TYR A 519 -27.72 -3.01 -1.46
C TYR A 519 -27.60 -2.53 -2.91
N SER A 520 -27.25 -1.26 -3.14
CA SER A 520 -27.16 -0.66 -4.47
C SER A 520 -26.07 -1.29 -5.34
N THR A 521 -25.02 -1.81 -4.73
CA THR A 521 -23.88 -2.47 -5.40
C THR A 521 -24.10 -3.95 -5.70
N LEU A 522 -25.22 -4.52 -5.25
CA LEU A 522 -25.50 -5.95 -5.40
C LEU A 522 -25.90 -6.30 -6.84
N THR A 523 -25.10 -7.15 -7.49
CA THR A 523 -25.39 -7.74 -8.79
C THR A 523 -25.55 -9.26 -8.64
N ILE A 524 -26.62 -9.84 -9.19
CA ILE A 524 -26.97 -11.26 -8.95
C ILE A 524 -26.50 -12.18 -10.11
N GLN A 525 -25.81 -11.64 -11.10
CA GLN A 525 -25.26 -12.44 -12.19
C GLN A 525 -23.91 -13.04 -11.78
N GLN A 526 -23.90 -14.36 -11.49
CA GLN A 526 -22.64 -15.11 -11.38
C GLN A 526 -22.13 -15.43 -12.79
N SER A 527 -21.10 -14.72 -13.22
CA SER A 527 -20.36 -14.99 -14.44
C SER A 527 -19.33 -16.13 -14.22
N LYS A 528 -19.07 -16.90 -15.29
CA LYS A 528 -18.02 -17.92 -15.35
C LYS A 528 -16.66 -17.23 -15.62
N GLU A 529 -16.13 -16.47 -14.66
CA GLU A 529 -14.95 -15.60 -14.86
C GLU A 529 -13.69 -16.03 -14.10
N LYS A 530 -13.69 -17.25 -13.52
CA LYS A 530 -12.42 -17.89 -13.12
C LYS A 530 -11.39 -17.94 -14.25
N ASP A 531 -11.85 -17.84 -15.49
CA ASP A 531 -11.05 -17.89 -16.71
C ASP A 531 -9.98 -16.78 -16.81
N LEU A 532 -10.18 -15.57 -16.25
CA LEU A 532 -9.23 -14.46 -16.46
C LEU A 532 -7.94 -14.57 -15.64
N LEU A 533 -8.05 -14.80 -14.33
CA LEU A 533 -6.88 -15.01 -13.47
C LEU A 533 -6.18 -16.32 -13.81
N GLU A 534 -6.94 -17.39 -14.08
CA GLU A 534 -6.36 -18.69 -14.48
C GLU A 534 -5.63 -18.61 -15.82
N ALA A 535 -6.17 -17.88 -16.81
CA ALA A 535 -5.49 -17.63 -18.08
C ALA A 535 -4.16 -16.90 -17.84
N MET A 536 -4.16 -15.81 -17.07
CA MET A 536 -2.94 -15.05 -16.80
C MET A 536 -1.92 -15.82 -15.98
N GLN A 537 -2.33 -16.65 -15.02
CA GLN A 537 -1.40 -17.54 -14.31
C GLN A 537 -0.67 -18.47 -15.26
N SER A 538 -1.41 -19.08 -16.19
CA SER A 538 -0.84 -20.03 -17.17
C SER A 538 0.17 -19.37 -18.10
N THR A 539 -0.10 -18.12 -18.50
CA THR A 539 0.80 -17.29 -19.31
C THR A 539 2.05 -16.88 -18.54
N VAL A 540 1.87 -16.37 -17.32
CA VAL A 540 2.93 -15.79 -16.49
C VAL A 540 3.87 -16.88 -15.92
N LEU A 541 3.39 -18.11 -15.69
CA LEU A 541 4.19 -19.27 -15.27
C LEU A 541 5.37 -19.61 -16.21
N GLY A 542 5.33 -19.19 -17.48
CA GLY A 542 6.44 -19.31 -18.43
C GLY A 542 7.62 -18.36 -18.17
N GLY A 543 7.47 -17.43 -17.22
CA GLY A 543 8.42 -16.37 -16.90
C GLY A 543 8.30 -15.16 -17.83
N ILE A 544 8.44 -13.95 -17.29
CA ILE A 544 8.26 -12.67 -18.00
C ILE A 544 9.13 -12.59 -19.26
N THR A 545 10.41 -13.00 -19.16
CA THR A 545 11.34 -13.01 -20.31
C THR A 545 10.85 -13.87 -21.47
N GLY A 546 10.26 -15.03 -21.19
CA GLY A 546 9.74 -15.94 -22.22
C GLY A 546 8.47 -15.45 -22.91
N LEU A 547 7.78 -14.44 -22.34
CA LEU A 547 6.60 -13.83 -22.96
C LEU A 547 6.97 -12.77 -23.99
N VAL A 548 8.08 -12.05 -23.77
CA VAL A 548 8.49 -10.95 -24.65
C VAL A 548 9.47 -11.38 -25.73
N MET A 549 10.19 -12.48 -25.52
CA MET A 549 11.21 -12.97 -26.48
C MET A 549 11.46 -14.48 -26.40
N ASP A 550 12.15 -15.00 -27.41
CA ASP A 550 12.60 -16.40 -27.42
C ASP A 550 13.77 -16.62 -26.48
N ARG A 551 13.71 -17.66 -25.64
CA ARG A 551 14.84 -18.02 -24.78
C ARG A 551 16.03 -18.50 -25.61
N ASP A 552 15.78 -19.16 -26.74
CA ASP A 552 16.83 -19.67 -27.63
C ASP A 552 17.64 -18.56 -28.32
N THR A 553 17.19 -17.30 -28.24
CA THR A 553 17.90 -16.14 -28.81
C THR A 553 18.83 -15.44 -27.80
N ILE A 554 18.82 -15.89 -26.54
CA ILE A 554 19.58 -15.28 -25.45
C ILE A 554 20.97 -15.90 -25.36
N SER A 555 21.98 -15.07 -25.12
CA SER A 555 23.36 -15.50 -24.87
C SER A 555 23.48 -16.30 -23.58
N GLU A 556 24.18 -17.45 -23.65
CA GLU A 556 24.56 -18.28 -22.50
C GLU A 556 25.91 -17.84 -21.88
N ALA A 557 26.47 -16.68 -22.25
CA ALA A 557 27.76 -16.25 -21.73
C ALA A 557 27.70 -15.96 -20.22
N GLU A 558 28.72 -16.41 -19.50
CA GLU A 558 28.80 -16.32 -18.05
C GLU A 558 30.22 -15.96 -17.60
N LEU A 559 30.31 -15.10 -16.58
CA LEU A 559 31.56 -14.71 -15.96
C LEU A 559 32.04 -15.80 -14.99
N SER A 560 33.31 -16.18 -15.09
CA SER A 560 33.96 -17.03 -14.08
C SER A 560 34.05 -16.32 -12.73
N GLU A 561 33.94 -17.05 -11.61
CA GLU A 561 34.10 -16.60 -10.21
C GLU A 561 35.53 -16.10 -9.86
N ARG A 562 36.10 -15.18 -10.64
CA ARG A 562 37.29 -14.44 -10.23
C ARG A 562 36.86 -13.26 -9.38
N ALA A 563 37.61 -12.99 -8.31
CA ALA A 563 37.40 -11.82 -7.44
C ALA A 563 37.36 -10.53 -8.28
N LYS A 564 36.17 -9.96 -8.41
CA LYS A 564 35.93 -8.71 -9.13
C LYS A 564 36.25 -7.53 -8.22
N PRO A 565 36.65 -6.38 -8.77
CA PRO A 565 36.74 -5.13 -8.00
C PRO A 565 35.43 -4.79 -7.27
N SER A 566 34.27 -5.15 -7.82
CA SER A 566 32.95 -4.99 -7.20
C SER A 566 32.72 -5.87 -5.98
N ASP A 567 33.35 -7.06 -5.92
CA ASP A 567 33.20 -7.99 -4.79
C ASP A 567 33.87 -7.42 -3.52
N LEU A 568 34.87 -6.55 -3.69
CA LEU A 568 35.54 -5.83 -2.60
C LEU A 568 34.67 -4.75 -1.97
N ALA A 569 33.67 -4.24 -2.69
CA ALA A 569 32.77 -3.18 -2.24
C ALA A 569 31.54 -3.71 -1.47
N ALA A 570 31.36 -5.04 -1.37
CA ALA A 570 30.19 -5.67 -0.75
C ALA A 570 28.86 -5.06 -1.23
N VAL A 571 28.77 -4.75 -2.54
CA VAL A 571 27.50 -4.37 -3.15
C VAL A 571 26.60 -5.59 -3.05
N GLY A 572 25.56 -5.51 -2.21
CA GLY A 572 24.62 -6.61 -2.05
C GLY A 572 24.04 -6.99 -3.40
N GLU A 573 23.97 -8.28 -3.69
CA GLU A 573 23.09 -8.75 -4.78
C GLU A 573 21.68 -8.19 -4.50
N GLU A 574 21.07 -7.54 -5.49
CA GLU A 574 19.64 -7.20 -5.42
C GLU A 574 18.85 -8.50 -5.23
N GLN A 575 18.44 -8.77 -3.98
CA GLN A 575 17.59 -9.91 -3.65
C GLN A 575 16.13 -9.53 -3.91
N GLY A 576 15.57 -10.11 -4.97
CA GLY A 576 14.15 -9.99 -5.33
C GLY A 576 13.86 -8.70 -6.10
N GLY A 577 13.71 -8.81 -7.43
CA GLY A 577 13.28 -7.70 -8.27
C GLY A 577 11.76 -7.66 -8.46
N PHE A 578 11.23 -6.54 -8.97
CA PHE A 578 9.82 -6.37 -9.32
C PHE A 578 9.21 -7.58 -10.04
N GLY A 579 9.98 -8.20 -10.96
CA GLY A 579 9.53 -9.39 -11.68
C GLY A 579 9.15 -10.55 -10.75
N ASP A 580 9.95 -10.86 -9.74
CA ASP A 580 9.67 -11.94 -8.79
C ASP A 580 8.49 -11.61 -7.87
N GLU A 581 8.41 -10.35 -7.41
CA GLU A 581 7.29 -9.85 -6.60
C GLU A 581 5.96 -9.91 -7.36
N PHE A 582 5.95 -9.45 -8.62
CA PHE A 582 4.78 -9.48 -9.48
C PHE A 582 4.35 -10.93 -9.78
N MET A 583 5.30 -11.82 -10.05
CA MET A 583 5.04 -13.25 -10.25
C MET A 583 4.40 -13.90 -9.02
N GLU A 584 4.94 -13.64 -7.83
CA GLU A 584 4.36 -14.14 -6.58
C GLU A 584 2.98 -13.56 -6.32
N PHE A 585 2.77 -12.29 -6.63
CA PHE A 585 1.47 -11.64 -6.56
C PHE A 585 0.42 -12.35 -7.45
N ILE A 586 0.72 -12.59 -8.74
CA ILE A 586 -0.20 -13.29 -9.66
C ILE A 586 -0.48 -14.72 -9.18
N LYS A 587 0.54 -15.45 -8.70
CA LYS A 587 0.35 -16.80 -8.15
C LYS A 587 -0.60 -16.79 -6.96
N ARG A 588 -0.42 -15.86 -6.03
CA ARG A 588 -1.33 -15.71 -4.89
C ARG A 588 -2.73 -15.38 -5.40
N ALA A 589 -2.88 -14.42 -6.34
CA ALA A 589 -4.16 -13.90 -6.87
C ALA A 589 -5.10 -15.04 -7.29
N VAL A 590 -4.54 -16.05 -7.93
CA VAL A 590 -5.28 -17.19 -8.46
C VAL A 590 -5.69 -18.18 -7.37
N ILE A 591 -4.86 -18.35 -6.34
CA ILE A 591 -5.14 -19.23 -5.20
C ILE A 591 -6.27 -18.66 -4.32
N GLY A 592 -6.58 -17.36 -4.47
CA GLY A 592 -7.67 -16.68 -3.76
C GLY A 592 -7.36 -16.49 -2.28
N ASP A 593 -6.08 -16.30 -1.95
CA ASP A 593 -5.65 -15.96 -0.59
C ASP A 593 -6.28 -14.62 -0.16
N GLN A 594 -6.72 -14.51 1.09
CA GLN A 594 -7.51 -13.33 1.53
C GLN A 594 -6.65 -12.11 1.86
N ALA A 595 -5.34 -12.18 1.63
CA ALA A 595 -4.35 -11.15 1.91
C ALA A 595 -3.58 -10.77 0.62
N PHE A 596 -4.26 -10.11 -0.32
CA PHE A 596 -3.59 -9.43 -1.43
C PHE A 596 -3.12 -8.07 -0.96
N ASP A 597 -1.82 -7.93 -0.72
CA ASP A 597 -1.17 -6.62 -0.57
C ASP A 597 -0.96 -6.03 -1.97
N LEU A 598 -2.05 -5.53 -2.55
CA LEU A 598 -2.04 -4.92 -3.88
C LEU A 598 -1.23 -3.59 -3.86
N GLY A 599 -1.17 -2.94 -2.69
CA GLY A 599 -0.39 -1.74 -2.46
C GLY A 599 1.11 -1.96 -2.71
N SER A 600 1.66 -3.10 -2.27
CA SER A 600 3.08 -3.43 -2.48
C SER A 600 3.54 -3.40 -3.95
N ILE A 601 2.67 -3.77 -4.90
CA ILE A 601 2.99 -3.71 -6.34
C ILE A 601 3.16 -2.27 -6.79
N PHE A 602 2.28 -1.37 -6.34
CA PHE A 602 2.42 0.05 -6.66
C PHE A 602 3.60 0.69 -5.95
N GLY A 603 3.92 0.26 -4.73
CA GLY A 603 5.15 0.65 -4.02
C GLY A 603 6.39 0.26 -4.82
N SER A 604 6.47 -1.01 -5.25
CA SER A 604 7.57 -1.52 -6.09
C SER A 604 7.69 -0.78 -7.43
N LEU A 605 6.56 -0.47 -8.11
CA LEU A 605 6.55 0.38 -9.31
C LEU A 605 7.04 1.80 -9.01
N ALA A 606 6.62 2.39 -7.90
CA ALA A 606 7.03 3.71 -7.46
C ALA A 606 8.53 3.75 -7.14
N ASP A 607 9.07 2.72 -6.48
CA ASP A 607 10.49 2.60 -6.16
C ASP A 607 11.34 2.48 -7.43
N GLN A 608 10.92 1.65 -8.39
CA GLN A 608 11.59 1.51 -9.70
C GLN A 608 11.66 2.84 -10.48
N ILE A 609 10.66 3.72 -10.31
CA ILE A 609 10.67 5.07 -10.91
C ILE A 609 11.39 6.09 -10.02
N GLY A 610 11.26 5.97 -8.70
CA GLY A 610 11.88 6.84 -7.70
C GLY A 610 13.41 6.75 -7.73
N GLU A 611 13.95 5.56 -8.01
CA GLU A 611 15.36 5.34 -8.37
C GLU A 611 15.80 6.04 -9.67
N MET A 612 14.90 6.69 -10.42
CA MET A 612 15.27 7.59 -11.53
C MET A 612 15.06 9.07 -11.19
N ALA A 613 14.46 9.39 -10.04
CA ALA A 613 14.08 10.74 -9.63
C ALA A 613 15.18 11.51 -8.88
N TRP A 614 16.46 11.18 -9.06
CA TRP A 614 17.65 11.95 -8.59
C TRP A 614 17.75 13.38 -9.16
N ILE A 615 16.74 13.83 -9.92
CA ILE A 615 16.67 15.11 -10.64
C ILE A 615 16.60 16.32 -9.65
N GLU A 616 16.61 16.09 -8.34
CA GLU A 616 16.63 17.14 -7.31
C GLU A 616 18.03 17.48 -6.78
N GLU A 617 19.05 16.66 -7.08
CA GLU A 617 20.45 16.98 -6.74
C GLU A 617 21.07 17.90 -7.81
N GLY A 618 22.03 18.75 -7.41
CA GLY A 618 22.46 19.91 -8.18
C GLY A 618 22.75 19.65 -9.67
N ILE A 619 22.49 20.67 -10.51
CA ILE A 619 22.59 20.62 -11.99
C ILE A 619 23.87 19.94 -12.50
N ASN A 620 25.00 20.09 -11.78
CA ASN A 620 26.28 19.53 -12.18
C ASN A 620 26.34 18.00 -12.00
N ASP A 621 25.69 17.43 -10.99
CA ASP A 621 25.72 15.99 -10.70
C ASP A 621 24.80 15.21 -11.67
N ILE A 622 23.65 15.80 -12.02
CA ILE A 622 22.79 15.31 -13.10
C ILE A 622 23.54 15.33 -14.43
N ALA A 623 24.25 16.42 -14.73
CA ALA A 623 25.07 16.53 -15.93
C ALA A 623 26.15 15.45 -16.00
N MET A 624 26.87 15.21 -14.90
CA MET A 624 27.86 14.14 -14.85
C MET A 624 27.23 12.76 -15.06
N THR A 625 26.09 12.49 -14.43
CA THR A 625 25.38 11.20 -14.55
C THR A 625 24.92 10.93 -15.98
N LEU A 626 24.27 11.90 -16.63
CA LEU A 626 23.81 11.73 -18.01
C LEU A 626 24.98 11.59 -19.00
N LEU A 627 26.06 12.36 -18.81
CA LEU A 627 27.28 12.20 -19.62
C LEU A 627 27.89 10.81 -19.42
N PHE A 628 27.90 10.30 -18.20
CA PHE A 628 28.40 8.96 -17.93
C PHE A 628 27.50 7.86 -18.52
N GLN A 629 26.18 8.03 -18.52
CA GLN A 629 25.27 7.11 -19.20
C GLN A 629 25.50 7.07 -20.72
N GLU A 630 25.69 8.23 -21.35
CA GLU A 630 25.99 8.29 -22.79
C GLU A 630 27.40 7.73 -23.08
N TYR A 631 28.36 7.91 -22.18
CA TYR A 631 29.64 7.21 -22.24
C TYR A 631 29.43 5.68 -22.23
N MET A 632 28.67 5.16 -21.25
CA MET A 632 28.40 3.72 -21.16
C MET A 632 27.75 3.18 -22.44
N LYS A 633 26.77 3.91 -22.98
CA LYS A 633 26.09 3.55 -24.23
C LYS A 633 27.01 3.48 -25.45
N ASN A 634 28.02 4.35 -25.51
CA ASN A 634 28.97 4.40 -26.61
C ASN A 634 30.08 3.35 -26.51
N HIS A 635 30.41 2.90 -25.30
CA HIS A 635 31.59 2.07 -25.05
C HIS A 635 31.27 0.63 -24.66
N PHE A 636 30.06 0.33 -24.19
CA PHE A 636 29.64 -1.02 -23.80
C PHE A 636 28.51 -1.51 -24.70
N TYR A 637 28.51 -2.79 -25.05
CA TYR A 637 27.47 -3.36 -25.91
C TYR A 637 26.21 -3.72 -25.12
N ALA A 638 25.04 -3.43 -25.70
CA ALA A 638 23.74 -3.85 -25.19
C ALA A 638 23.25 -5.12 -25.93
N PHE A 639 22.08 -5.62 -25.52
CA PHE A 639 21.31 -6.58 -26.28
C PHE A 639 21.20 -6.17 -27.77
N PRO A 640 21.54 -7.07 -28.72
CA PRO A 640 21.66 -6.71 -30.12
C PRO A 640 20.33 -6.36 -30.76
N LYS A 641 20.36 -5.34 -31.63
CA LYS A 641 19.21 -5.05 -32.50
C LYS A 641 19.11 -6.10 -33.59
N GLU A 642 17.90 -6.33 -34.11
CA GLU A 642 17.70 -7.23 -35.25
C GLU A 642 18.63 -6.86 -36.42
N GLY A 643 19.44 -7.82 -36.88
CA GLY A 643 20.38 -7.64 -37.98
C GLY A 643 21.75 -7.04 -37.62
N GLU A 644 22.05 -6.83 -36.33
CA GLU A 644 23.36 -6.37 -35.88
C GLU A 644 24.44 -7.45 -36.05
N ASN A 645 25.62 -7.06 -36.55
CA ASN A 645 26.73 -7.99 -36.76
C ASN A 645 27.56 -8.16 -35.48
N LEU A 646 27.30 -9.23 -34.74
CA LEU A 646 28.00 -9.57 -33.50
C LEU A 646 29.53 -9.76 -33.68
N ASN A 647 29.99 -10.17 -34.87
CA ASN A 647 31.42 -10.37 -35.13
C ASN A 647 32.23 -9.06 -35.21
N ALA A 648 31.54 -7.91 -35.33
CA ALA A 648 32.16 -6.59 -35.33
C ALA A 648 32.35 -6.04 -33.90
N ARG A 649 31.80 -6.71 -32.88
CA ARG A 649 31.95 -6.30 -31.48
C ARG A 649 33.37 -6.58 -30.98
N LYS A 650 33.86 -5.74 -30.05
CA LYS A 650 35.12 -5.98 -29.36
C LYS A 650 35.04 -7.33 -28.58
N PRO A 651 36.17 -8.01 -28.36
CA PRO A 651 36.20 -9.19 -27.50
C PRO A 651 35.73 -8.81 -26.09
N SER A 652 34.67 -9.45 -25.60
CA SER A 652 34.16 -9.27 -24.25
C SER A 652 33.79 -10.62 -23.65
N ALA A 653 33.79 -10.69 -22.31
CA ALA A 653 33.41 -11.88 -21.57
C ALA A 653 31.88 -12.09 -21.56
N LEU A 654 31.12 -11.00 -21.68
CA LEU A 654 29.66 -10.98 -21.78
C LEU A 654 29.24 -10.29 -23.09
N LEU A 655 28.15 -10.73 -23.70
CA LEU A 655 27.59 -10.08 -24.89
C LEU A 655 26.69 -8.90 -24.52
N TYR A 656 26.13 -8.88 -23.29
CA TYR A 656 25.18 -7.88 -22.79
C TYR A 656 25.83 -7.04 -21.69
N GLU A 657 26.90 -6.30 -22.05
CA GLU A 657 27.71 -5.53 -21.10
C GLU A 657 26.91 -4.43 -20.38
N GLN A 658 26.00 -3.74 -21.08
CA GLN A 658 25.16 -2.71 -20.46
C GLN A 658 24.19 -3.30 -19.44
N GLU A 659 23.59 -4.45 -19.76
CA GLU A 659 22.68 -5.16 -18.86
C GLU A 659 23.42 -5.67 -17.63
N TYR A 660 24.67 -6.12 -17.78
CA TYR A 660 25.55 -6.44 -16.66
C TYR A 660 25.85 -5.21 -15.78
N LEU A 661 26.13 -4.05 -16.38
CA LEU A 661 26.36 -2.83 -15.61
C LEU A 661 25.14 -2.40 -14.80
N LEU A 662 23.92 -2.70 -15.30
CA LEU A 662 22.67 -2.37 -14.62
C LEU A 662 22.28 -3.39 -13.54
N ALA A 663 22.52 -4.69 -13.77
CA ALA A 663 22.01 -5.77 -12.92
C ALA A 663 23.08 -6.51 -12.09
N GLY A 664 24.34 -6.48 -12.51
CA GLY A 664 25.48 -7.04 -11.77
C GLY A 664 25.56 -8.57 -11.69
N LYS A 665 24.70 -9.32 -12.37
CA LYS A 665 24.63 -10.80 -12.29
C LYS A 665 25.70 -11.47 -13.16
N LEU A 666 26.06 -12.72 -12.88
CA LEU A 666 27.18 -13.40 -13.55
C LEU A 666 26.90 -13.80 -15.01
N ALA A 667 25.63 -14.05 -15.36
CA ALA A 667 25.24 -14.57 -16.67
C ALA A 667 24.42 -13.55 -17.48
N ASP A 668 24.63 -13.53 -18.80
CA ASP A 668 23.91 -12.68 -19.76
C ASP A 668 22.38 -12.85 -19.65
N GLU A 669 21.87 -14.10 -19.59
CA GLU A 669 20.43 -14.39 -19.43
C GLU A 669 19.84 -13.75 -18.17
N SER A 670 20.56 -13.84 -17.05
CA SER A 670 20.11 -13.31 -15.76
C SER A 670 20.10 -11.78 -15.77
N ASN A 671 21.12 -11.14 -16.37
CA ASN A 671 21.20 -9.69 -16.51
C ASN A 671 20.08 -9.15 -17.41
N LEU A 672 19.90 -9.77 -18.59
CA LEU A 672 18.86 -9.38 -19.53
C LEU A 672 17.46 -9.53 -18.93
N SER A 673 17.20 -10.64 -18.23
CA SER A 673 15.91 -10.85 -17.55
C SER A 673 15.63 -9.78 -16.49
N SER A 674 16.66 -9.34 -15.76
CA SER A 674 16.55 -8.25 -14.78
C SER A 674 16.20 -6.93 -15.45
N VAL A 675 16.87 -6.60 -16.56
CA VAL A 675 16.61 -5.36 -17.31
C VAL A 675 15.23 -5.38 -17.97
N ILE A 676 14.79 -6.52 -18.51
CA ILE A 676 13.43 -6.68 -19.04
C ILE A 676 12.38 -6.45 -17.95
N ALA A 677 12.58 -6.97 -16.74
CA ALA A 677 11.67 -6.74 -15.63
C ALA A 677 11.61 -5.25 -15.23
N ARG A 678 12.75 -4.54 -15.22
CA ARG A 678 12.80 -3.09 -14.95
C ARG A 678 12.11 -2.27 -16.06
N ILE A 679 12.36 -2.59 -17.33
CA ILE A 679 11.68 -1.96 -18.47
C ILE A 679 10.18 -2.16 -18.36
N LEU A 680 9.74 -3.39 -18.06
CA LEU A 680 8.33 -3.71 -17.89
C LEU A 680 7.69 -2.91 -16.76
N ALA A 681 8.35 -2.78 -15.61
CA ALA A 681 7.88 -1.96 -14.48
C ALA A 681 7.68 -0.49 -14.90
N ILE A 682 8.68 0.11 -15.55
CA ILE A 682 8.61 1.49 -16.04
C ILE A 682 7.46 1.65 -17.05
N ARG A 683 7.29 0.68 -17.96
CA ARG A 683 6.18 0.68 -18.93
C ARG A 683 4.83 0.52 -18.26
N MET A 684 4.69 -0.37 -17.27
CA MET A 684 3.45 -0.56 -16.52
C MET A 684 2.99 0.72 -15.82
N ALA A 685 3.91 1.41 -15.15
CA ALA A 685 3.60 2.66 -14.48
C ALA A 685 3.24 3.78 -15.47
N ALA A 686 3.93 3.86 -16.61
CA ALA A 686 3.60 4.85 -17.63
C ALA A 686 2.26 4.55 -18.32
N ASP A 687 1.98 3.28 -18.60
CA ASP A 687 0.73 2.82 -19.23
C ASP A 687 -0.46 2.91 -18.29
N LEU A 688 -0.23 2.83 -16.97
CA LEU A 688 -1.26 3.12 -15.97
C LEU A 688 -1.82 4.53 -16.12
N VAL A 689 -0.98 5.53 -16.40
CA VAL A 689 -1.46 6.89 -16.68
C VAL A 689 -2.41 6.87 -17.86
N THR A 690 -2.01 6.26 -18.99
CA THR A 690 -2.83 6.16 -20.19
C THR A 690 -4.16 5.44 -19.93
N ILE A 691 -4.13 4.31 -19.21
CA ILE A 691 -5.31 3.51 -18.90
C ILE A 691 -6.28 4.27 -17.98
N LEU A 692 -5.77 4.96 -16.95
CA LEU A 692 -6.62 5.70 -16.02
C LEU A 692 -7.21 6.99 -16.61
N THR A 693 -6.54 7.60 -17.59
CA THR A 693 -7.11 8.73 -18.34
C THR A 693 -8.30 8.30 -19.22
N ASP A 694 -8.35 7.03 -19.68
CA ASP A 694 -9.48 6.52 -20.46
C ASP A 694 -10.65 6.06 -19.57
N ARG A 695 -11.67 6.90 -19.47
CA ARG A 695 -12.90 6.60 -18.72
C ARG A 695 -13.61 5.33 -19.19
N ARG A 696 -13.52 4.96 -20.48
CA ARG A 696 -14.17 3.76 -21.00
C ARG A 696 -13.54 2.50 -20.43
N ILE A 697 -12.20 2.45 -20.37
CA ILE A 697 -11.46 1.32 -19.80
C ILE A 697 -11.76 1.21 -18.30
N CYS A 698 -11.75 2.33 -17.58
CA CYS A 698 -12.13 2.37 -16.16
C CYS A 698 -13.55 1.87 -15.90
N GLU A 699 -14.53 2.29 -16.72
CA GLU A 699 -15.93 1.82 -16.61
C GLU A 699 -16.08 0.34 -16.96
N GLU A 700 -15.42 -0.15 -18.02
CA GLU A 700 -15.44 -1.55 -18.42
C GLU A 700 -14.84 -2.46 -17.32
N ALA A 701 -13.70 -2.05 -16.75
CA ALA A 701 -13.09 -2.74 -15.61
C ALA A 701 -13.99 -2.73 -14.37
N LYS A 702 -14.71 -1.63 -14.11
CA LYS A 702 -15.68 -1.54 -12.99
C LYS A 702 -16.87 -2.46 -13.20
N VAL A 703 -17.40 -2.54 -14.41
CA VAL A 703 -18.50 -3.45 -14.76
C VAL A 703 -18.05 -4.90 -14.60
N ALA A 704 -16.87 -5.26 -15.10
CA ALA A 704 -16.28 -6.59 -14.92
C ALA A 704 -16.04 -6.92 -13.43
N ALA A 705 -15.52 -5.99 -12.64
CA ALA A 705 -15.38 -6.19 -11.20
C ALA A 705 -16.74 -6.40 -10.52
N ALA A 706 -17.76 -5.61 -10.89
CA ALA A 706 -19.11 -5.76 -10.37
C ALA A 706 -19.76 -7.09 -10.79
N THR A 707 -19.45 -7.67 -11.96
CA THR A 707 -19.92 -9.02 -12.31
C THR A 707 -19.19 -10.11 -11.52
N MET A 708 -17.87 -9.96 -11.33
CA MET A 708 -17.04 -10.94 -10.63
C MET A 708 -17.35 -11.02 -9.13
N VAL A 709 -17.48 -9.87 -8.44
CA VAL A 709 -17.60 -9.80 -6.98
C VAL A 709 -18.80 -8.97 -6.50
N GLY A 710 -19.61 -8.39 -7.37
CA GLY A 710 -20.77 -7.61 -6.94
C GLY A 710 -21.86 -8.45 -6.27
N PHE A 711 -21.92 -9.77 -6.51
CA PHE A 711 -22.78 -10.69 -5.76
C PHE A 711 -22.43 -10.74 -4.26
N THR A 712 -21.21 -10.33 -3.90
CA THR A 712 -20.79 -10.32 -2.50
C THR A 712 -21.47 -9.21 -1.71
N GLY A 713 -21.94 -8.15 -2.39
CA GLY A 713 -22.51 -6.96 -1.75
C GLY A 713 -21.46 -6.09 -1.04
N LEU A 714 -20.17 -6.25 -1.38
CA LEU A 714 -19.05 -5.51 -0.79
C LEU A 714 -18.51 -4.45 -1.77
N PRO A 715 -18.86 -3.17 -1.64
CA PRO A 715 -18.41 -2.11 -2.55
C PRO A 715 -16.89 -1.97 -2.63
N ILE A 716 -16.18 -2.14 -1.51
CA ILE A 716 -14.72 -1.97 -1.47
C ILE A 716 -14.04 -3.14 -2.19
N LEU A 717 -14.61 -4.34 -2.08
CA LEU A 717 -14.12 -5.49 -2.85
C LEU A 717 -14.29 -5.28 -4.36
N ILE A 718 -15.37 -4.62 -4.80
CA ILE A 718 -15.53 -4.22 -6.21
C ILE A 718 -14.41 -3.24 -6.61
N SER A 719 -14.10 -2.23 -5.79
CA SER A 719 -13.01 -1.29 -6.05
C SER A 719 -11.65 -1.99 -6.19
N ILE A 720 -11.28 -2.82 -5.21
CA ILE A 720 -10.01 -3.57 -5.24
C ILE A 720 -9.95 -4.51 -6.46
N THR A 721 -11.07 -5.17 -6.80
CA THR A 721 -11.14 -6.04 -7.98
C THR A 721 -11.02 -5.25 -9.28
N GLN A 722 -11.58 -4.04 -9.34
CA GLN A 722 -11.40 -3.13 -10.49
C GLN A 722 -9.92 -2.76 -10.65
N VAL A 723 -9.23 -2.39 -9.55
CA VAL A 723 -7.80 -2.07 -9.59
C VAL A 723 -6.97 -3.28 -10.04
N LEU A 724 -7.31 -4.49 -9.56
CA LEU A 724 -6.68 -5.73 -10.03
C LEU A 724 -6.82 -5.89 -11.55
N ILE A 725 -8.02 -5.72 -12.11
CA ILE A 725 -8.25 -5.82 -13.56
C ILE A 725 -7.42 -4.76 -14.30
N LEU A 726 -7.35 -3.52 -13.79
CA LEU A 726 -6.56 -2.45 -14.39
C LEU A 726 -5.05 -2.75 -14.38
N ILE A 727 -4.51 -3.34 -13.30
CA ILE A 727 -3.10 -3.78 -13.23
C ILE A 727 -2.81 -4.89 -14.25
N LEU A 728 -3.73 -5.83 -14.42
CA LEU A 728 -3.58 -6.89 -15.42
C LEU A 728 -3.61 -6.32 -16.84
N TRP A 729 -4.43 -5.30 -17.06
CA TRP A 729 -4.50 -4.58 -18.32
C TRP A 729 -3.22 -3.77 -18.60
N THR A 730 -2.70 -3.03 -17.62
CA THR A 730 -1.42 -2.32 -17.76
C THR A 730 -0.25 -3.28 -17.98
N PHE A 731 -0.25 -4.45 -17.33
CA PHE A 731 0.76 -5.48 -17.56
C PHE A 731 0.76 -5.98 -19.01
N ALA A 732 -0.41 -6.30 -19.56
CA ALA A 732 -0.55 -6.75 -20.96
C ALA A 732 -0.05 -5.69 -21.95
N GLU A 733 -0.42 -4.44 -21.71
CA GLU A 733 -0.02 -3.30 -22.52
C GLU A 733 1.51 -3.09 -22.46
N ALA A 734 2.09 -3.19 -21.25
CA ALA A 734 3.52 -3.04 -21.03
C ALA A 734 4.35 -4.20 -21.60
N LEU A 735 3.79 -5.43 -21.66
CA LEU A 735 4.43 -6.57 -22.33
C LEU A 735 4.59 -6.30 -23.83
N ALA A 736 3.55 -5.80 -24.50
CA ALA A 736 3.61 -5.47 -25.92
C ALA A 736 4.62 -4.35 -26.21
N ASP A 737 4.67 -3.34 -25.36
CA ASP A 737 5.66 -2.27 -25.47
C ASP A 737 7.09 -2.78 -25.27
N THR A 738 7.30 -3.65 -24.28
CA THR A 738 8.60 -4.26 -24.01
C THR A 738 9.04 -5.11 -25.20
N CYS A 739 8.15 -5.89 -25.81
CA CYS A 739 8.43 -6.64 -27.03
C CYS A 739 8.80 -5.71 -28.20
N ALA A 740 8.08 -4.59 -28.37
CA ALA A 740 8.39 -3.61 -29.39
C ALA A 740 9.79 -2.98 -29.19
N LEU A 741 10.15 -2.63 -27.96
CA LEU A 741 11.47 -2.10 -27.60
C LEU A 741 12.59 -3.11 -27.88
N LEU A 742 12.40 -4.38 -27.51
CA LEU A 742 13.37 -5.45 -27.79
C LEU A 742 13.55 -5.71 -29.30
N LYS A 743 12.49 -5.50 -30.11
CA LYS A 743 12.56 -5.52 -31.58
C LYS A 743 13.16 -4.24 -32.18
N GLY A 744 13.67 -3.32 -31.36
CA GLY A 744 14.29 -2.07 -31.79
C GLY A 744 13.32 -1.00 -32.29
N ARG A 745 12.02 -1.12 -31.98
CA ARG A 745 11.01 -0.09 -32.28
C ARG A 745 11.02 1.00 -31.20
N GLU A 746 10.39 2.12 -31.50
CA GLU A 746 10.23 3.24 -30.56
C GLU A 746 8.81 3.25 -29.97
N VAL A 747 8.72 3.46 -28.66
CA VAL A 747 7.44 3.55 -27.93
C VAL A 747 7.38 4.90 -27.19
N PRO A 748 6.27 5.67 -27.29
CA PRO A 748 6.10 6.89 -26.50
C PRO A 748 6.15 6.61 -25.00
N ILE A 749 6.76 7.49 -24.19
CA ILE A 749 6.80 7.31 -22.73
C ILE A 749 5.38 7.24 -22.17
N ILE A 750 4.54 8.24 -22.46
CA ILE A 750 3.11 8.21 -22.16
C ILE A 750 2.35 8.07 -23.48
N LYS A 751 1.52 7.03 -23.59
CA LYS A 751 0.68 6.80 -24.76
C LYS A 751 -0.58 7.66 -24.71
N LYS A 752 -1.14 7.96 -25.89
CA LYS A 752 -2.41 8.69 -25.99
C LYS A 752 -3.62 7.80 -25.77
N GLU A 753 -3.54 6.56 -26.23
CA GLU A 753 -4.62 5.58 -26.18
C GLU A 753 -3.98 4.21 -25.90
N ALA A 754 -4.68 3.36 -25.14
CA ALA A 754 -4.28 1.97 -24.93
C ALA A 754 -4.67 1.12 -26.16
N VAL A 755 -3.84 0.13 -26.50
CA VAL A 755 -4.04 -0.70 -27.69
C VAL A 755 -4.78 -2.00 -27.34
N MET A 756 -4.48 -2.58 -26.17
CA MET A 756 -5.06 -3.83 -25.69
C MET A 756 -6.53 -3.66 -25.27
N LYS A 757 -7.33 -4.70 -25.50
CA LYS A 757 -8.72 -4.79 -24.99
C LYS A 757 -8.82 -5.82 -23.86
N LEU A 758 -9.88 -5.72 -23.05
CA LEU A 758 -10.12 -6.65 -21.94
C LEU A 758 -10.12 -8.13 -22.39
N ASN A 759 -10.72 -8.43 -23.56
CA ASN A 759 -10.77 -9.78 -24.08
C ASN A 759 -9.39 -10.32 -24.52
N ASP A 760 -8.45 -9.43 -24.86
CA ASP A 760 -7.11 -9.83 -25.28
C ASP A 760 -6.31 -10.39 -24.08
N LEU A 761 -6.67 -10.01 -22.84
CA LEU A 761 -6.09 -10.53 -21.60
C LEU A 761 -6.24 -12.05 -21.46
N LEU A 762 -7.35 -12.61 -21.99
CA LEU A 762 -7.62 -14.05 -21.97
C LEU A 762 -6.76 -14.83 -22.97
N LEU A 763 -6.16 -14.14 -23.94
CA LEU A 763 -5.41 -14.72 -25.05
C LEU A 763 -3.93 -14.37 -24.99
N LEU A 764 -3.44 -13.84 -23.87
CA LEU A 764 -2.03 -13.47 -23.71
C LEU A 764 -1.14 -14.71 -23.86
N THR A 765 -0.45 -14.75 -24.99
CA THR A 765 0.61 -15.72 -25.30
C THR A 765 1.67 -14.96 -26.08
N ARG A 766 2.90 -15.46 -26.12
CA ARG A 766 3.99 -14.85 -26.89
C ARG A 766 3.60 -14.59 -28.36
N ASP A 767 2.79 -15.46 -28.97
CA ASP A 767 2.38 -15.31 -30.38
C ASP A 767 1.33 -14.21 -30.59
N ASN A 768 0.58 -13.86 -29.55
CA ASN A 768 -0.51 -12.87 -29.59
C ASN A 768 -0.09 -11.48 -29.07
N ILE A 769 1.13 -11.35 -28.52
CA ILE A 769 1.77 -10.11 -28.05
C ILE A 769 2.72 -9.60 -29.15
#